data_AF-A0A839J746-F1
#
_entry.id   AF-A0A839J746-F1
#
_cell.length_a   1.000
_cell.length_b   1.000
_cell.length_c   1.000
_cell.angle_alpha   90.00
_cell.angle_beta   90.00
_cell.angle_gamma   90.00
#
_symmetry.space_group_name_H-M   'P 1'
#
loop_
_entity.id
_entity.type
_entity.pdbx_description
1 polymer ?
#
loop_
_entity_poly.entity_id
_entity_poly.type
_entity_poly.pdbx_seq_one_letter_code
_entity_poly.pdbx_strand_id
1 'polypeptide(L)'
;MTSAALVRQTVQMFLDNAKAQGHAVSPEQLREWVRSATQFVRNTTSAGPHEDLDEEQLIRDIEASNNVFVGNWSSLSDDADHLPWLPEKLESKKDWPFWQRYQRFLKNGGMPSSAISRLDEVTDDILGRLEDPEREGPWDRRGLVAGQVQSGKTGNYIGLVAKAIDNGYKLIVILAGIHNSLRSQTQSRIDEGILGFDTRKIMVASKAADDNRIGVGRLAGHRLIVNSFTSSAENGDFRLTVAKNLGVAPGGADPIVLVVKKNKSILTNLYKWATNLTKEVDPHTGKNRVRGVPMLMIDDEADHASVNTKAEGYGDEETDPSVINGLIRKFMDTFDRASYIAYTATPFANIFIDPDADHSAAGRDLFPRSFILNLPVPSTYVGPERVFGLREDTENAIEAVEALPIFRGISDHEAWLPDLHKAGDLPGEDLPESLIEATLAFLMAGAVRQIRGQGGKHHSMLVHVTRYISTQARVGDQLRTLLEDMQRRLRYGEGAAPTLRSRAKQLYEDDFVPTHNHFSRHGDMAALTGEMPPFEDLWAALDEIASRTHVRVLNGRSEDSLTYVDHPEGVSVIAVGGDKLSRGLTLEGLSVSYYLRASRMYDTLMQMGRWFGYRPGYMDLCRLYTTSRLKDWYERITAATAELQNEFDAMSAVGKTPEEFGLRVRQHPDGLLVTSPAKLRHAQKLSVSFSGSIAETVTFRAADRPQNWSALTTLTGSLGQPVSDSPDGTLVWRNVHSDLILGFLANYRAERAAIKVQPTALSSYITSRVADNELTSWTVVLGDVQSGSTRTHVGPLSIGLTTRQHHNPSRASTRYTIRRLVSPHHELIDMVQGSPEWDEALRETVEAWEQSARFDPNVEAPRKPSAFRERRSRHKSQGLLLLYALDPSQWSEFDNQPDNTPFVGFATSFPWSDRAKPIEYQVNLVELKKEFGWDDEEFEDE
;
A
#
# COMPACT_ATOMS: atom_id res chain seq x y z
N MET A 1 33.45 8.41 -13.98
CA MET A 1 32.57 7.23 -14.06
C MET A 1 33.42 6.01 -13.73
N THR A 2 32.89 5.05 -12.97
CA THR A 2 33.59 3.78 -12.73
C THR A 2 33.63 2.94 -14.01
N SER A 3 34.56 1.98 -14.09
CA SER A 3 34.71 1.14 -15.29
C SER A 3 33.42 0.33 -15.54
N ALA A 4 32.77 -0.14 -14.47
CA ALA A 4 31.48 -0.83 -14.51
C ALA A 4 30.35 0.03 -15.09
N ALA A 5 30.30 1.33 -14.76
CA ALA A 5 29.29 2.24 -15.30
C ALA A 5 29.45 2.44 -16.82
N LEU A 6 30.70 2.51 -17.30
CA LEU A 6 30.99 2.61 -18.74
C LEU A 6 30.57 1.35 -19.50
N VAL A 7 30.83 0.17 -18.92
CA VAL A 7 30.38 -1.11 -19.50
C VAL A 7 28.86 -1.16 -19.59
N ARG A 8 28.15 -0.85 -18.50
CA ARG A 8 26.67 -0.82 -18.48
C ARG A 8 26.11 0.15 -19.52
N GLN A 9 26.67 1.35 -19.63
CA GLN A 9 26.23 2.34 -20.61
C GLN A 9 26.41 1.84 -22.05
N THR A 10 27.55 1.21 -22.34
CA THR A 10 27.86 0.67 -23.67
C THR A 10 26.92 -0.48 -24.04
N VAL A 11 26.70 -1.42 -23.12
CA VAL A 11 25.78 -2.54 -23.33
C VAL A 11 24.33 -2.06 -23.46
N GLN A 12 23.93 -1.06 -22.68
CA GLN A 12 22.60 -0.48 -22.79
C GLN A 12 22.37 0.19 -24.16
N MET A 13 23.40 0.79 -24.76
CA MET A 13 23.29 1.31 -26.14
C MET A 13 23.02 0.21 -27.17
N PHE A 14 23.64 -0.97 -27.02
CA PHE A 14 23.35 -2.11 -27.89
C PHE A 14 21.92 -2.63 -27.70
N LEU A 15 21.47 -2.71 -26.44
CA LEU A 15 20.09 -3.10 -26.09
C LEU A 15 19.05 -2.11 -26.64
N ASP A 16 19.27 -0.80 -26.45
CA ASP A 16 18.38 0.26 -26.94
C ASP A 16 18.28 0.20 -28.47
N ASN A 17 19.40 -0.05 -29.18
CA ASN A 17 19.42 -0.18 -30.64
C ASN A 17 18.71 -1.46 -31.13
N ALA A 18 18.91 -2.59 -30.46
CA ALA A 18 18.21 -3.83 -30.80
C ALA A 18 16.69 -3.69 -30.61
N LYS A 19 16.25 -3.04 -29.51
CA LYS A 19 14.84 -2.72 -29.26
C LYS A 19 14.26 -1.79 -30.33
N ALA A 20 14.99 -0.75 -30.72
CA ALA A 20 14.56 0.17 -31.79
C ALA A 20 14.40 -0.53 -33.15
N GLN A 21 15.10 -1.64 -33.37
CA GLN A 21 15.01 -2.46 -34.57
C GLN A 21 14.02 -3.65 -34.45
N GLY A 22 13.37 -3.82 -33.29
CA GLY A 22 12.46 -4.93 -33.04
C GLY A 22 13.12 -6.30 -32.88
N HIS A 23 14.44 -6.35 -32.62
CA HIS A 23 15.17 -7.60 -32.44
C HIS A 23 15.12 -8.07 -30.98
N ALA A 24 14.76 -9.34 -30.77
CA ALA A 24 14.93 -10.00 -29.48
C ALA A 24 16.41 -10.27 -29.21
N VAL A 25 16.87 -9.98 -27.99
CA VAL A 25 18.27 -10.19 -27.57
C VAL A 25 18.36 -11.47 -26.76
N SER A 26 19.16 -12.43 -27.20
CA SER A 26 19.38 -13.67 -26.45
C SER A 26 20.34 -13.45 -25.26
N PRO A 27 20.28 -14.27 -24.20
CA PRO A 27 21.24 -14.24 -23.10
C PRO A 27 22.69 -14.34 -23.60
N GLU A 28 22.96 -15.18 -24.60
CA GLU A 28 24.30 -15.32 -25.20
C GLU A 28 24.77 -14.03 -25.87
N GLN A 29 23.88 -13.34 -26.60
CA GLN A 29 24.20 -12.05 -27.23
C GLN A 29 24.49 -10.98 -26.18
N LEU A 30 23.71 -10.94 -25.09
CA LEU A 30 23.96 -10.02 -24.00
C LEU A 30 25.32 -10.29 -23.33
N ARG A 31 25.64 -11.56 -23.06
CA ARG A 31 26.96 -11.95 -22.53
C ARG A 31 28.09 -11.52 -23.47
N GLU A 32 27.91 -11.66 -24.78
CA GLU A 32 28.88 -11.22 -25.78
C GLU A 32 29.07 -9.70 -25.77
N TRP A 33 27.98 -8.94 -25.64
CA TRP A 33 28.03 -7.48 -25.52
C TRP A 33 28.71 -7.02 -24.23
N VAL A 34 28.42 -7.66 -23.09
CA VAL A 34 29.09 -7.35 -21.82
C VAL A 34 30.58 -7.65 -21.92
N ARG A 35 30.98 -8.81 -22.46
CA ARG A 35 32.39 -9.15 -22.68
C ARG A 35 33.09 -8.14 -23.59
N SER A 36 32.46 -7.79 -24.71
CA SER A 36 33.01 -6.84 -25.68
C SER A 36 33.16 -5.44 -25.07
N ALA A 37 32.16 -4.98 -24.32
CA ALA A 37 32.20 -3.70 -23.64
C ALA A 37 33.24 -3.68 -22.52
N THR A 38 33.36 -4.74 -21.71
CA THR A 38 34.40 -4.88 -20.69
C THR A 38 35.79 -4.84 -21.31
N GLN A 39 36.01 -5.54 -22.42
CA GLN A 39 37.28 -5.55 -23.13
C GLN A 39 37.60 -4.17 -23.72
N PHE A 40 36.61 -3.47 -24.30
CA PHE A 40 36.76 -2.11 -24.78
C PHE A 40 37.15 -1.14 -23.65
N VAL A 41 36.46 -1.20 -22.52
CA VAL A 41 36.74 -0.34 -21.35
C VAL A 41 38.13 -0.62 -20.78
N ARG A 42 38.53 -1.90 -20.66
CA ARG A 42 39.88 -2.32 -20.24
C ARG A 42 40.96 -1.77 -21.17
N ASN A 43 40.72 -1.76 -22.48
CA ASN A 43 41.69 -1.27 -23.47
C ASN A 43 41.79 0.27 -23.52
N THR A 44 40.73 0.98 -23.14
CA THR A 44 40.64 2.44 -23.29
C THR A 44 41.00 3.21 -22.01
N THR A 45 40.94 2.57 -20.84
CA THR A 45 41.27 3.19 -19.55
C THR A 45 42.75 2.95 -19.18
N SER A 46 43.64 3.78 -19.73
CA SER A 46 45.11 3.63 -19.63
C SER A 46 45.75 4.24 -18.36
N ALA A 47 45.04 4.42 -17.24
CA ALA A 47 45.63 5.01 -16.03
C ALA A 47 44.81 4.73 -14.76
N GLY A 48 45.08 3.62 -14.08
CA GLY A 48 44.56 3.31 -12.74
C GLY A 48 44.63 1.81 -12.43
N PRO A 49 44.61 1.40 -11.14
CA PRO A 49 44.45 -0.01 -10.80
C PRO A 49 43.17 -0.51 -11.48
N HIS A 50 43.29 -1.57 -12.29
CA HIS A 50 42.14 -2.19 -12.92
C HIS A 50 41.17 -2.62 -11.81
N GLU A 51 39.99 -2.01 -11.74
CA GLU A 51 38.87 -2.61 -11.00
C GLU A 51 38.67 -4.01 -11.58
N ASP A 52 38.67 -5.03 -10.73
CA ASP A 52 38.23 -6.37 -11.12
C ASP A 52 36.75 -6.27 -11.50
N LEU A 53 36.50 -6.12 -12.81
CA LEU A 53 35.16 -6.12 -13.38
C LEU A 53 34.63 -7.56 -13.38
N ASP A 54 33.72 -7.85 -12.47
CA ASP A 54 32.95 -9.09 -12.45
C ASP A 54 31.93 -9.07 -13.61
N GLU A 55 32.30 -9.73 -14.70
CA GLU A 55 31.49 -9.82 -15.92
C GLU A 55 30.15 -10.54 -15.65
N GLU A 56 30.13 -11.57 -14.81
CA GLU A 56 28.91 -12.32 -14.49
C GLU A 56 27.96 -11.49 -13.61
N GLN A 57 28.49 -10.70 -12.66
CA GLN A 57 27.67 -9.75 -11.91
C GLN A 57 27.09 -8.67 -12.83
N LEU A 58 27.87 -8.16 -13.79
CA LEU A 58 27.39 -7.16 -14.75
C LEU A 58 26.30 -7.71 -15.67
N ILE A 59 26.43 -8.96 -16.13
CA ILE A 59 25.39 -9.65 -16.90
C ILE A 59 24.11 -9.74 -16.07
N ARG A 60 24.19 -10.27 -14.84
CA ARG A 60 23.03 -10.41 -13.94
C ARG A 60 22.35 -9.07 -13.67
N ASP A 61 23.12 -8.02 -13.41
CA ASP A 61 22.59 -6.68 -13.16
C ASP A 61 21.86 -6.10 -14.40
N ILE A 62 22.40 -6.33 -15.59
CA ILE A 62 21.83 -5.83 -16.85
C ILE A 62 20.60 -6.65 -17.26
N GLU A 63 20.62 -7.97 -17.10
CA GLU A 63 19.47 -8.86 -17.29
C GLU A 63 18.34 -8.48 -16.33
N ALA A 64 18.63 -8.34 -15.04
CA ALA A 64 17.69 -7.91 -14.03
C ALA A 64 17.06 -6.56 -14.36
N SER A 65 17.85 -5.61 -14.88
CA SER A 65 17.37 -4.28 -15.28
C SER A 65 16.51 -4.32 -16.54
N ASN A 66 16.76 -5.25 -17.48
CA ASN A 66 16.04 -5.32 -18.75
C ASN A 66 14.81 -6.23 -18.72
N ASN A 67 14.73 -7.15 -17.77
CA ASN A 67 13.55 -8.01 -17.51
C ASN A 67 12.57 -7.38 -16.50
N VAL A 68 12.73 -6.10 -16.16
CA VAL A 68 11.74 -5.38 -15.36
C VAL A 68 10.50 -5.08 -16.20
N PHE A 69 9.41 -5.78 -15.91
CA PHE A 69 8.09 -5.51 -16.46
C PHE A 69 7.36 -4.49 -15.59
N VAL A 70 6.68 -3.52 -16.19
CA VAL A 70 5.78 -2.60 -15.48
C VAL A 70 4.43 -2.65 -16.19
N GLY A 71 3.41 -3.17 -15.50
CA GLY A 71 2.06 -3.33 -16.06
C GLY A 71 1.35 -2.02 -16.35
N ASN A 72 0.18 -2.11 -17.00
CA ASN A 72 -0.69 -0.97 -17.31
C ASN A 72 -1.20 -0.25 -16.06
N TRP A 73 -1.54 1.05 -16.16
CA TRP A 73 -2.11 1.81 -15.04
C TRP A 73 -3.58 2.05 -15.32
N SER A 74 -4.39 2.02 -14.27
CA SER A 74 -5.83 2.26 -14.34
C SER A 74 -6.14 3.66 -13.85
N SER A 75 -7.21 4.22 -14.38
CA SER A 75 -7.65 5.58 -14.03
C SER A 75 -9.16 5.72 -14.10
N LEU A 76 -9.70 6.50 -13.17
CA LEU A 76 -11.05 7.06 -13.23
C LEU A 76 -10.93 8.54 -13.55
N SER A 77 -11.83 9.06 -14.38
CA SER A 77 -11.79 10.47 -14.82
C SER A 77 -13.19 11.05 -14.86
N ASP A 78 -13.31 12.33 -14.51
CA ASP A 78 -14.45 13.17 -14.84
C ASP A 78 -13.93 14.34 -15.69
N ASP A 79 -14.30 14.30 -16.97
CA ASP A 79 -13.84 15.26 -17.98
C ASP A 79 -14.93 16.28 -18.35
N ALA A 80 -16.00 16.39 -17.56
CA ALA A 80 -17.11 17.32 -17.85
C ALA A 80 -16.67 18.79 -17.94
N ASP A 81 -15.64 19.19 -17.19
CA ASP A 81 -15.06 20.55 -17.18
C ASP A 81 -13.63 20.63 -17.78
N HIS A 82 -13.15 19.52 -18.37
CA HIS A 82 -11.79 19.36 -18.88
C HIS A 82 -11.68 19.68 -20.38
N LEU A 83 -10.57 20.33 -20.76
CA LEU A 83 -10.20 20.50 -22.17
C LEU A 83 -8.88 19.78 -22.44
N PRO A 84 -8.88 18.70 -23.25
CA PRO A 84 -7.65 18.03 -23.64
C PRO A 84 -6.69 19.00 -24.35
N TRP A 85 -5.43 19.07 -23.89
CA TRP A 85 -4.46 20.07 -24.35
C TRP A 85 -3.05 19.50 -24.60
N LEU A 86 -2.67 18.45 -23.88
CA LEU A 86 -1.30 17.94 -23.92
C LEU A 86 -0.88 17.28 -25.25
N PRO A 87 -1.74 16.57 -26.01
CA PRO A 87 -1.32 15.88 -27.24
C PRO A 87 -0.54 16.75 -28.23
N GLU A 88 -0.94 18.00 -28.41
CA GLU A 88 -0.26 18.96 -29.29
C GLU A 88 1.12 19.36 -28.74
N LYS A 89 1.25 19.53 -27.42
CA LYS A 89 2.52 19.90 -26.77
C LYS A 89 3.54 18.76 -26.78
N LEU A 90 3.09 17.49 -26.80
CA LEU A 90 3.96 16.31 -26.81
C LEU A 90 4.88 16.25 -28.04
N GLU A 91 4.49 16.85 -29.18
CA GLU A 91 5.36 16.93 -30.38
C GLU A 91 6.67 17.68 -30.09
N SER A 92 6.64 18.62 -29.14
CA SER A 92 7.78 19.44 -28.71
C SER A 92 8.49 18.90 -27.47
N LYS A 93 8.11 17.72 -26.95
CA LYS A 93 8.61 17.18 -25.67
C LYS A 93 10.13 16.97 -25.60
N LYS A 94 10.77 16.74 -26.74
CA LYS A 94 12.24 16.68 -26.84
C LYS A 94 12.91 18.00 -26.42
N ASP A 95 12.18 19.10 -26.49
CA ASP A 95 12.62 20.45 -26.16
C ASP A 95 12.23 20.88 -24.74
N TRP A 96 11.71 19.96 -23.91
CA TRP A 96 11.36 20.19 -22.49
C TRP A 96 12.60 20.04 -21.59
N PRO A 97 13.31 21.13 -21.24
CA PRO A 97 14.64 21.01 -20.65
C PRO A 97 14.66 20.47 -19.21
N PHE A 98 13.60 20.65 -18.41
CA PHE A 98 13.55 20.12 -17.05
C PHE A 98 13.36 18.60 -17.09
N TRP A 99 12.37 18.13 -17.86
CA TRP A 99 12.13 16.70 -18.03
C TRP A 99 13.34 15.97 -18.62
N GLN A 100 13.91 16.47 -19.72
CA GLN A 100 15.10 15.88 -20.36
C GLN A 100 16.31 15.78 -19.42
N ARG A 101 16.43 16.72 -18.47
CA ARG A 101 17.50 16.69 -17.48
C ARG A 101 17.22 15.67 -16.39
N TYR A 102 16.00 15.60 -15.89
CA TYR A 102 15.60 14.62 -14.88
C TYR A 102 15.68 13.19 -15.43
N GLN A 103 15.24 12.95 -16.67
CA GLN A 103 15.35 11.66 -17.35
C GLN A 103 16.81 11.18 -17.44
N ARG A 104 17.75 12.07 -17.81
CA ARG A 104 19.19 11.76 -17.83
C ARG A 104 19.74 11.49 -16.43
N PHE A 105 19.27 12.22 -15.41
CA PHE A 105 19.66 11.98 -14.02
C PHE A 105 19.24 10.58 -13.56
N LEU A 106 18.00 10.17 -13.83
CA LEU A 106 17.51 8.82 -13.54
C LEU A 106 18.33 7.74 -14.27
N LYS A 107 18.63 7.95 -15.56
CA LYS A 107 19.46 7.03 -16.35
C LYS A 107 20.86 6.88 -15.76
N ASN A 108 21.49 7.99 -15.35
CA ASN A 108 22.81 7.99 -14.70
C ASN A 108 22.78 7.38 -13.29
N GLY A 109 21.63 7.47 -12.60
CA GLY A 109 21.40 6.81 -11.32
C GLY A 109 21.19 5.29 -11.42
N GLY A 110 21.23 4.72 -12.63
CA GLY A 110 21.07 3.29 -12.86
C GLY A 110 19.62 2.81 -12.88
N MET A 111 18.64 3.72 -13.00
CA MET A 111 17.25 3.32 -13.20
C MET A 111 17.08 2.67 -14.59
N PRO A 112 16.39 1.52 -14.71
CA PRO A 112 16.16 0.87 -15.99
C PRO A 112 15.45 1.75 -17.01
N SER A 113 15.84 1.67 -18.29
CA SER A 113 15.19 2.43 -19.37
C SER A 113 13.69 2.17 -19.46
N SER A 114 13.22 0.93 -19.23
CA SER A 114 11.79 0.61 -19.22
C SER A 114 11.04 1.32 -18.09
N ALA A 115 11.61 1.37 -16.89
CA ALA A 115 11.04 2.10 -15.76
C ALA A 115 11.01 3.62 -16.02
N ILE A 116 12.04 4.17 -16.67
CA ILE A 116 12.09 5.59 -17.06
C ILE A 116 11.04 5.89 -18.13
N SER A 117 10.91 5.08 -19.18
CA SER A 117 9.86 5.25 -20.19
C SER A 117 8.47 5.16 -19.57
N ARG A 118 8.27 4.24 -18.63
CA ARG A 118 6.99 4.12 -17.93
C ARG A 118 6.69 5.33 -17.07
N LEU A 119 7.67 5.82 -16.32
CA LEU A 119 7.56 7.06 -15.56
C LEU A 119 7.19 8.22 -16.48
N ASP A 120 7.79 8.26 -17.67
CA ASP A 120 7.50 9.25 -18.70
C ASP A 120 6.03 9.21 -19.12
N GLU A 121 5.53 8.05 -19.53
CA GLU A 121 4.15 7.89 -19.99
C GLU A 121 3.12 8.21 -18.89
N VAL A 122 3.33 7.70 -17.67
CA VAL A 122 2.43 7.97 -16.53
C VAL A 122 2.37 9.47 -16.22
N THR A 123 3.52 10.14 -16.21
CA THR A 123 3.57 11.58 -15.87
C THR A 123 3.07 12.47 -17.01
N ASP A 124 3.08 12.00 -18.26
CA ASP A 124 2.34 12.65 -19.35
C ASP A 124 0.83 12.53 -19.11
N ASP A 125 0.33 11.34 -18.78
CA ASP A 125 -1.10 11.13 -18.51
C ASP A 125 -1.58 11.99 -17.33
N ILE A 126 -0.83 12.02 -16.23
CA ILE A 126 -1.16 12.88 -15.07
C ILE A 126 -1.15 14.36 -15.48
N LEU A 127 -0.15 14.83 -16.24
CA LEU A 127 -0.09 16.22 -16.70
C LEU A 127 -1.26 16.55 -17.63
N GLY A 128 -1.61 15.65 -18.55
CA GLY A 128 -2.71 15.83 -19.50
C GLY A 128 -4.06 15.92 -18.80
N ARG A 129 -4.20 15.29 -17.63
CA ARG A 129 -5.36 15.40 -16.75
C ARG A 129 -5.37 16.66 -15.90
N LEU A 130 -4.35 17.52 -15.96
CA LEU A 130 -4.44 18.87 -15.42
C LEU A 130 -4.94 19.83 -16.50
N GLU A 131 -5.15 21.10 -16.16
CA GLU A 131 -5.54 22.11 -17.14
C GLU A 131 -4.32 22.77 -17.78
N ASP A 132 -4.44 23.17 -19.05
CA ASP A 132 -3.41 23.95 -19.73
C ASP A 132 -3.15 25.26 -18.95
N PRO A 133 -1.91 25.52 -18.49
CA PRO A 133 -1.53 26.78 -17.85
C PRO A 133 -1.89 28.04 -18.67
N GLU A 134 -1.94 27.90 -20.00
CA GLU A 134 -2.28 28.96 -20.95
C GLU A 134 -3.80 29.13 -21.15
N ARG A 135 -4.64 28.19 -20.68
CA ARG A 135 -6.11 28.27 -20.76
C ARG A 135 -6.63 29.54 -20.09
N GLU A 136 -7.46 30.28 -20.81
CA GLU A 136 -8.13 31.47 -20.29
C GLU A 136 -9.21 31.13 -19.26
N GLY A 137 -9.47 32.08 -18.36
CA GLY A 137 -10.47 31.93 -17.29
C GLY A 137 -9.97 31.16 -16.06
N PRO A 138 -10.85 31.03 -15.05
CA PRO A 138 -10.57 30.27 -13.84
C PRO A 138 -10.76 28.77 -14.05
N TRP A 139 -9.98 27.96 -13.35
CA TRP A 139 -10.12 26.52 -13.27
C TRP A 139 -9.59 25.99 -11.93
N ASP A 140 -10.24 24.95 -11.42
CA ASP A 140 -9.84 24.21 -10.22
C ASP A 140 -9.94 22.72 -10.56
N ARG A 141 -8.79 22.04 -10.62
CA ARG A 141 -8.71 20.63 -11.00
C ARG A 141 -8.08 19.82 -9.86
N ARG A 142 -8.77 18.77 -9.39
CA ARG A 142 -8.35 18.00 -8.20
C ARG A 142 -8.28 16.52 -8.51
N GLY A 143 -7.11 15.94 -8.36
CA GLY A 143 -6.86 14.53 -8.62
C GLY A 143 -6.18 13.80 -7.47
N LEU A 144 -6.15 12.48 -7.58
CA LEU A 144 -5.49 11.57 -6.66
C LEU A 144 -4.62 10.59 -7.45
N VAL A 145 -3.38 10.43 -7.01
CA VAL A 145 -2.44 9.42 -7.51
C VAL A 145 -2.14 8.46 -6.37
N ALA A 146 -2.79 7.30 -6.42
CA ALA A 146 -2.57 6.21 -5.48
C ALA A 146 -1.40 5.33 -5.96
N GLY A 147 -0.64 4.76 -5.03
CA GLY A 147 0.37 3.77 -5.39
C GLY A 147 1.01 3.14 -4.17
N GLN A 148 1.51 1.93 -4.29
CA GLN A 148 2.00 1.13 -3.14
C GLN A 148 3.08 1.83 -2.29
N VAL A 149 3.25 1.38 -1.05
CA VAL A 149 4.26 1.92 -0.12
C VAL A 149 5.67 1.73 -0.70
N GLN A 150 6.47 2.80 -0.82
CA GLN A 150 7.78 2.78 -1.50
C GLN A 150 7.74 2.38 -3.01
N SER A 151 6.61 2.55 -3.70
CA SER A 151 6.50 2.23 -5.14
C SER A 151 7.26 3.17 -6.07
N GLY A 152 7.66 4.37 -5.59
CA GLY A 152 8.30 5.40 -6.42
C GLY A 152 7.50 6.69 -6.60
N LYS A 153 6.42 6.91 -5.82
CA LYS A 153 5.58 8.13 -5.84
C LYS A 153 6.37 9.44 -5.89
N THR A 154 7.43 9.58 -5.09
CA THR A 154 8.28 10.77 -5.11
C THR A 154 8.96 10.98 -6.46
N GLY A 155 9.49 9.92 -7.07
CA GLY A 155 10.10 10.02 -8.40
C GLY A 155 9.08 10.41 -9.47
N ASN A 156 7.83 9.95 -9.32
CA ASN A 156 6.69 10.29 -10.17
C ASN A 156 6.32 11.77 -10.08
N TYR A 157 6.07 12.30 -8.88
CA TYR A 157 5.72 13.71 -8.78
C TYR A 157 6.89 14.64 -9.11
N ILE A 158 8.16 14.24 -8.92
CA ILE A 158 9.31 15.02 -9.42
C ILE A 158 9.29 15.08 -10.95
N GLY A 159 9.01 13.96 -11.63
CA GLY A 159 8.84 13.93 -13.07
C GLY A 159 7.70 14.83 -13.54
N LEU A 160 6.56 14.78 -12.85
CA LEU A 160 5.42 15.65 -13.11
C LEU A 160 5.79 17.13 -12.89
N VAL A 161 6.49 17.48 -11.81
CA VAL A 161 6.95 18.85 -11.53
C VAL A 161 7.84 19.36 -12.66
N ALA A 162 8.78 18.54 -13.14
CA ALA A 162 9.64 18.92 -14.27
C ALA A 162 8.80 19.27 -15.51
N LYS A 163 7.86 18.40 -15.88
CA LYS A 163 6.98 18.61 -17.05
C LYS A 163 6.00 19.77 -16.86
N ALA A 164 5.48 19.97 -15.66
CA ALA A 164 4.60 21.10 -15.33
C ALA A 164 5.34 22.44 -15.50
N ILE A 165 6.59 22.53 -15.04
CA ILE A 165 7.42 23.73 -15.26
C ILE A 165 7.67 23.96 -16.75
N ASP A 166 8.04 22.90 -17.49
CA ASP A 166 8.26 22.95 -18.94
C ASP A 166 7.02 23.46 -19.70
N ASN A 167 5.81 23.23 -19.16
CA ASN A 167 4.53 23.62 -19.77
C ASN A 167 3.88 24.87 -19.13
N GLY A 168 4.60 25.62 -18.30
CA GLY A 168 4.16 26.97 -17.90
C GLY A 168 3.51 27.10 -16.52
N TYR A 169 3.48 26.04 -15.70
CA TYR A 169 3.15 26.19 -14.28
C TYR A 169 4.20 27.06 -13.57
N LYS A 170 3.76 28.13 -12.90
CA LYS A 170 4.64 29.16 -12.35
C LYS A 170 4.92 29.00 -10.86
N LEU A 171 3.98 28.40 -10.13
CA LEU A 171 4.10 28.13 -8.71
C LEU A 171 3.81 26.67 -8.43
N ILE A 172 4.77 25.99 -7.79
CA ILE A 172 4.63 24.61 -7.36
C ILE A 172 4.80 24.56 -5.85
N VAL A 173 3.78 24.03 -5.17
CA VAL A 173 3.77 23.86 -3.71
C VAL A 173 3.66 22.38 -3.41
N ILE A 174 4.66 21.84 -2.72
CA ILE A 174 4.68 20.45 -2.27
C ILE A 174 4.41 20.44 -0.77
N LEU A 175 3.26 19.92 -0.36
CA LEU A 175 2.94 19.65 1.04
C LEU A 175 3.59 18.33 1.43
N ALA A 176 4.63 18.39 2.24
CA ALA A 176 5.25 17.22 2.86
C ALA A 176 4.51 16.85 4.17
N GLY A 177 4.98 15.82 4.87
CA GLY A 177 4.41 15.42 6.16
C GLY A 177 4.52 16.48 7.27
N ILE A 178 4.02 16.16 8.46
CA ILE A 178 3.96 17.08 9.62
C ILE A 178 5.34 17.37 10.25
N HIS A 179 6.30 16.46 10.06
CA HIS A 179 7.61 16.53 10.70
C HIS A 179 8.66 17.25 9.83
N ASN A 180 9.57 17.98 10.48
CA ASN A 180 10.65 18.69 9.78
C ASN A 180 11.57 17.74 9.00
N SER A 181 11.85 16.54 9.53
CA SER A 181 12.72 15.55 8.87
C SER A 181 12.13 15.05 7.54
N LEU A 182 10.81 14.79 7.52
CA LEU A 182 10.05 14.42 6.34
C LEU A 182 10.15 15.50 5.26
N ARG A 183 9.84 16.75 5.64
CA ARG A 183 9.97 17.91 4.74
C ARG A 183 11.41 18.09 4.26
N SER A 184 12.41 17.87 5.10
CA SER A 184 13.83 17.93 4.72
C SER A 184 14.18 16.90 3.66
N GLN A 185 13.72 15.66 3.83
CA GLN A 185 13.98 14.60 2.87
C GLN A 185 13.32 14.89 1.52
N THR A 186 12.06 15.32 1.52
CA THR A 186 11.37 15.71 0.28
C THR A 186 12.08 16.88 -0.40
N GLN A 187 12.52 17.88 0.36
CA GLN A 187 13.29 19.00 -0.18
C GLN A 187 14.62 18.54 -0.80
N SER A 188 15.39 17.67 -0.14
CA SER A 188 16.63 17.15 -0.72
C SER A 188 16.41 16.44 -2.06
N ARG A 189 15.32 15.68 -2.19
CA ARG A 189 14.96 15.03 -3.47
C ARG A 189 14.58 16.05 -4.55
N ILE A 190 13.91 17.14 -4.18
CA ILE A 190 13.60 18.25 -5.09
C ILE A 190 14.86 19.04 -5.48
N ASP A 191 15.77 19.25 -4.52
CA ASP A 191 17.07 19.88 -4.77
C ASP A 191 17.87 19.09 -5.80
N GLU A 192 17.88 17.75 -5.69
CA GLU A 192 18.57 16.86 -6.64
C GLU A 192 17.82 16.67 -7.97
N GLY A 193 16.49 16.60 -7.95
CA GLY A 193 15.68 16.25 -9.12
C GLY A 193 15.28 17.44 -9.99
N ILE A 194 15.15 18.64 -9.41
CA ILE A 194 14.63 19.84 -10.09
C ILE A 194 15.60 21.01 -10.01
N LEU A 195 15.99 21.42 -8.79
CA LEU A 195 16.77 22.66 -8.60
C LEU A 195 18.21 22.52 -9.09
N GLY A 196 18.84 21.38 -8.83
CA GLY A 196 20.22 21.08 -9.17
C GLY A 196 21.28 21.70 -8.25
N PHE A 197 20.91 22.18 -7.05
CA PHE A 197 21.85 22.76 -6.08
C PHE A 197 21.41 22.52 -4.64
N ASP A 198 22.36 22.50 -3.70
CA ASP A 198 22.10 22.31 -2.27
C ASP A 198 21.51 23.58 -1.64
N THR A 199 20.21 23.54 -1.31
CA THR A 199 19.49 24.69 -0.75
C THR A 199 19.92 25.07 0.66
N ARG A 200 20.66 24.21 1.39
CA ARG A 200 21.25 24.56 2.70
C ARG A 200 22.32 25.65 2.56
N LYS A 201 22.98 25.71 1.41
CA LYS A 201 24.10 26.62 1.15
C LYS A 201 23.63 27.86 0.39
N ILE A 202 22.82 27.68 -0.65
CA ILE A 202 22.31 28.75 -1.52
C ILE A 202 20.83 28.54 -1.81
N MET A 203 19.99 29.56 -1.59
CA MET A 203 18.55 29.51 -1.91
C MET A 203 18.19 30.07 -3.28
N VAL A 204 19.10 30.81 -3.92
CA VAL A 204 18.84 31.47 -5.21
C VAL A 204 19.64 30.79 -6.31
N ALA A 205 18.94 30.18 -7.26
CA ALA A 205 19.56 29.42 -8.35
C ALA A 205 20.64 30.23 -9.07
N SER A 206 20.47 31.53 -9.33
CA SER A 206 21.46 32.36 -10.03
C SER A 206 22.77 32.57 -9.26
N LYS A 207 22.77 32.39 -7.93
CA LYS A 207 23.94 32.57 -7.06
C LYS A 207 24.73 31.29 -6.80
N ALA A 208 24.27 30.14 -7.29
CA ALA A 208 24.96 28.87 -7.04
C ALA A 208 26.29 28.79 -7.82
N ALA A 209 27.41 28.58 -7.11
CA ALA A 209 28.71 28.23 -7.69
C ALA A 209 28.81 26.71 -7.96
N ASP A 210 29.83 26.28 -8.70
CA ASP A 210 30.01 24.88 -9.12
C ASP A 210 30.07 23.89 -7.94
N ASP A 211 30.70 24.26 -6.83
CA ASP A 211 30.80 23.43 -5.61
C ASP A 211 29.45 23.17 -4.91
N ASN A 212 28.39 23.87 -5.30
CA ASN A 212 27.06 23.71 -4.72
C ASN A 212 26.12 22.86 -5.60
N ARG A 213 26.59 22.39 -6.75
CA ARG A 213 25.77 21.61 -7.70
C ARG A 213 25.62 20.18 -7.23
N ILE A 214 24.37 19.71 -7.21
CA ILE A 214 24.00 18.33 -6.86
C ILE A 214 22.98 17.80 -7.88
N GLY A 215 22.75 16.49 -7.86
CA GLY A 215 21.77 15.81 -8.73
C GLY A 215 21.83 16.27 -10.18
N VAL A 216 20.68 16.70 -10.71
CA VAL A 216 20.50 17.21 -12.08
C VAL A 216 21.42 18.38 -12.45
N GLY A 217 21.88 19.17 -11.48
CA GLY A 217 22.77 20.31 -11.70
C GLY A 217 24.22 19.93 -12.03
N ARG A 218 24.62 18.69 -11.73
CA ARG A 218 25.93 18.14 -12.14
C ARG A 218 25.97 17.69 -13.61
N LEU A 219 24.81 17.58 -14.25
CA LEU A 219 24.72 17.17 -15.64
C LEU A 219 25.12 18.31 -16.58
N ALA A 220 25.74 17.96 -17.71
CA ALA A 220 26.08 18.92 -18.75
C ALA A 220 24.83 19.52 -19.41
N GLY A 221 24.84 20.84 -19.61
CA GLY A 221 23.78 21.59 -20.30
C GLY A 221 23.65 23.03 -19.80
N HIS A 222 22.69 23.76 -20.38
CA HIS A 222 22.34 25.12 -19.96
C HIS A 222 21.88 25.15 -18.51
N ARG A 223 22.07 26.29 -17.82
CA ARG A 223 21.52 26.47 -16.47
C ARG A 223 20.01 26.65 -16.55
N LEU A 224 19.26 25.85 -15.79
CA LEU A 224 17.83 26.08 -15.58
C LEU A 224 17.65 26.79 -14.23
N ILE A 225 16.79 27.80 -14.23
CA ILE A 225 16.58 28.66 -13.06
C ILE A 225 15.23 28.30 -12.47
N VAL A 226 15.26 27.91 -11.19
CA VAL A 226 14.07 27.69 -10.36
C VAL A 226 14.36 28.29 -9.00
N ASN A 227 13.45 29.10 -8.49
CA ASN A 227 13.62 29.72 -7.19
C ASN A 227 12.97 28.85 -6.11
N SER A 228 13.61 28.75 -4.93
CA SER A 228 13.02 28.11 -3.76
C SER A 228 13.16 29.00 -2.53
N PHE A 229 12.10 29.05 -1.73
CA PHE A 229 12.08 29.82 -0.47
C PHE A 229 12.15 28.90 0.76
N THR A 230 12.41 27.63 0.51
CA THR A 230 12.58 26.56 1.49
C THR A 230 13.95 25.92 1.28
N SER A 231 14.48 25.25 2.30
CA SER A 231 15.77 24.56 2.21
C SER A 231 15.77 23.21 2.91
N SER A 232 16.68 22.34 2.50
CA SER A 232 16.85 20.98 3.02
C SER A 232 17.51 20.93 4.40
N ALA A 233 17.67 22.08 5.07
CA ALA A 233 18.01 22.16 6.50
C ALA A 233 16.76 21.89 7.35
N GLU A 234 16.83 21.19 8.48
CA GLU A 234 15.62 20.85 9.27
C GLU A 234 14.76 22.07 9.64
N ASN A 235 15.37 23.22 9.94
CA ASN A 235 14.68 24.47 10.25
C ASN A 235 14.41 25.37 9.03
N GLY A 236 14.68 24.87 7.82
CA GLY A 236 14.62 25.56 6.53
C GLY A 236 13.24 25.70 5.89
N ASP A 237 12.17 25.60 6.69
CA ASP A 237 10.78 25.69 6.21
C ASP A 237 10.38 27.14 5.84
N PHE A 238 9.21 27.30 5.22
CA PHE A 238 8.74 28.57 4.68
C PHE A 238 8.53 29.63 5.78
N ARG A 239 9.15 30.80 5.57
CA ARG A 239 9.03 31.97 6.43
C ARG A 239 8.77 33.22 5.60
N LEU A 240 7.85 34.06 6.06
CA LEU A 240 7.53 35.34 5.40
C LEU A 240 8.74 36.25 5.23
N THR A 241 9.69 36.23 6.17
CA THR A 241 10.92 37.04 6.11
C THR A 241 11.83 36.61 4.96
N VAL A 242 11.96 35.31 4.71
CA VAL A 242 12.75 34.76 3.60
C VAL A 242 12.14 35.18 2.27
N ALA A 243 10.81 35.01 2.11
CA ALA A 243 10.10 35.42 0.90
C ALA A 243 10.22 36.93 0.62
N LYS A 244 10.10 37.78 1.64
CA LYS A 244 10.28 39.24 1.50
C LYS A 244 11.70 39.64 1.08
N ASN A 245 12.70 38.94 1.59
CA ASN A 245 14.12 39.26 1.32
C ASN A 245 14.58 38.81 -0.08
N LEU A 246 13.93 37.79 -0.65
CA LEU A 246 14.29 37.27 -1.98
C LEU A 246 13.70 38.10 -3.12
N GLY A 247 12.61 38.84 -2.89
CA GLY A 247 12.05 39.81 -3.85
C GLY A 247 11.48 39.20 -5.13
N VAL A 248 11.26 37.88 -5.17
CA VAL A 248 10.69 37.16 -6.32
C VAL A 248 9.19 36.98 -6.11
N ALA A 249 8.38 37.49 -7.04
CA ALA A 249 6.93 37.31 -7.05
C ALA A 249 6.52 36.15 -7.98
N PRO A 250 5.52 35.32 -7.60
CA PRO A 250 4.91 34.35 -8.50
C PRO A 250 4.31 35.02 -9.73
N GLY A 251 4.38 34.34 -10.88
CA GLY A 251 3.96 34.88 -12.18
C GLY A 251 5.08 35.58 -12.97
N GLY A 252 6.29 35.69 -12.41
CA GLY A 252 7.49 36.10 -13.14
C GLY A 252 7.98 35.06 -14.17
N ALA A 253 9.09 35.37 -14.85
CA ALA A 253 9.69 34.46 -15.83
C ALA A 253 10.18 33.14 -15.19
N ASP A 254 10.75 33.21 -13.98
CA ASP A 254 11.31 32.06 -13.28
C ASP A 254 10.24 31.35 -12.42
N PRO A 255 10.11 30.02 -12.50
CA PRO A 255 9.21 29.24 -11.65
C PRO A 255 9.67 29.20 -10.20
N ILE A 256 8.72 29.01 -9.29
CA ILE A 256 8.96 28.88 -7.84
C ILE A 256 8.53 27.49 -7.38
N VAL A 257 9.41 26.78 -6.66
CA VAL A 257 9.12 25.48 -6.04
C VAL A 257 9.31 25.59 -4.52
N LEU A 258 8.25 25.28 -3.78
CA LEU A 258 8.22 25.31 -2.31
C LEU A 258 7.95 23.92 -1.76
N VAL A 259 8.72 23.47 -0.78
CA VAL A 259 8.42 22.25 -0.01
C VAL A 259 8.12 22.64 1.42
N VAL A 260 6.86 22.51 1.83
CA VAL A 260 6.37 22.99 3.13
C VAL A 260 5.75 21.85 3.92
N LYS A 261 5.84 21.92 5.25
CA LYS A 261 5.18 20.93 6.10
C LYS A 261 3.70 21.27 6.31
N LYS A 262 2.89 20.24 6.59
CA LYS A 262 1.50 20.36 7.03
C LYS A 262 1.41 20.90 8.47
N ASN A 263 1.59 22.21 8.63
CA ASN A 263 1.59 22.85 9.94
C ASN A 263 0.83 24.19 9.90
N LYS A 264 0.04 24.44 10.94
CA LYS A 264 -0.77 25.66 11.10
C LYS A 264 0.02 26.94 10.80
N SER A 265 1.15 27.14 11.45
CA SER A 265 1.93 28.38 11.34
C SER A 265 2.53 28.55 9.94
N ILE A 266 3.01 27.47 9.34
CA ILE A 266 3.61 27.48 8.00
C ILE A 266 2.56 27.76 6.93
N LEU A 267 1.43 27.04 6.97
CA LEU A 267 0.33 27.24 6.03
C LEU A 267 -0.31 28.63 6.19
N THR A 268 -0.42 29.14 7.42
CA THR A 268 -0.85 30.52 7.67
C THR A 268 0.10 31.53 7.03
N ASN A 269 1.42 31.31 7.13
CA ASN A 269 2.41 32.17 6.48
C ASN A 269 2.30 32.09 4.96
N LEU A 270 2.08 30.90 4.40
CA LEU A 270 1.93 30.69 2.97
C LEU A 270 0.68 31.40 2.43
N TYR A 271 -0.46 31.25 3.12
CA TYR A 271 -1.70 31.96 2.81
C TYR A 271 -1.54 33.48 2.90
N LYS A 272 -0.91 33.99 3.97
CA LYS A 272 -0.61 35.42 4.11
C LYS A 272 0.33 35.91 3.02
N TRP A 273 1.31 35.11 2.61
CA TRP A 273 2.20 35.47 1.53
C TRP A 273 1.40 35.59 0.23
N ALA A 274 0.64 34.56 -0.15
CA ALA A 274 -0.14 34.55 -1.39
C ALA A 274 -1.12 35.72 -1.47
N THR A 275 -1.89 35.97 -0.41
CA THR A 275 -2.86 37.08 -0.35
C THR A 275 -2.24 38.47 -0.29
N ASN A 276 -0.93 38.60 0.00
CA ASN A 276 -0.21 39.87 -0.07
C ASN A 276 0.49 40.09 -1.42
N LEU A 277 0.59 39.06 -2.28
CA LEU A 277 1.20 39.18 -3.61
C LEU A 277 0.35 40.04 -4.55
N THR A 278 -0.97 40.00 -4.41
CA THR A 278 -1.92 40.76 -5.23
C THR A 278 -2.90 41.51 -4.32
N LYS A 279 -3.22 42.76 -4.69
CA LYS A 279 -4.22 43.60 -3.99
C LYS A 279 -5.60 43.53 -4.65
N GLU A 280 -5.80 42.59 -5.57
CA GLU A 280 -7.05 42.46 -6.32
C GLU A 280 -8.08 41.73 -5.46
N VAL A 281 -9.12 42.47 -5.09
CA VAL A 281 -10.29 41.94 -4.40
C VAL A 281 -11.30 41.53 -5.46
N ASP A 282 -11.74 40.28 -5.41
CA ASP A 282 -12.79 39.78 -6.28
C ASP A 282 -14.10 40.57 -6.01
N PRO A 283 -14.69 41.25 -7.02
CA PRO A 283 -15.84 42.12 -6.81
C PRO A 283 -17.11 41.40 -6.35
N HIS A 284 -17.21 40.09 -6.59
CA HIS A 284 -18.39 39.29 -6.29
C HIS A 284 -18.29 38.64 -4.92
N THR A 285 -17.11 38.17 -4.54
CA THR A 285 -16.88 37.44 -3.28
C THR A 285 -16.22 38.29 -2.18
N GLY A 286 -15.64 39.44 -2.52
CA GLY A 286 -14.91 40.30 -1.57
C GLY A 286 -13.59 39.72 -1.07
N LYS A 287 -13.11 38.61 -1.65
CA LYS A 287 -11.88 37.91 -1.26
C LYS A 287 -10.68 38.38 -2.09
N ASN A 288 -9.49 38.37 -1.50
CA ASN A 288 -8.24 38.57 -2.26
C ASN A 288 -8.01 37.37 -3.19
N ARG A 289 -7.80 37.62 -4.49
CA ARG A 289 -7.47 36.58 -5.47
C ARG A 289 -6.16 36.86 -6.20
N VAL A 290 -5.44 35.80 -6.50
CA VAL A 290 -4.28 35.80 -7.39
C VAL A 290 -4.77 35.35 -8.75
N ARG A 291 -4.71 36.25 -9.74
CA ARG A 291 -5.16 36.00 -11.11
C ARG A 291 -4.01 35.65 -12.04
N GLY A 292 -4.25 34.71 -12.95
CA GLY A 292 -3.32 34.42 -14.06
C GLY A 292 -1.99 33.78 -13.63
N VAL A 293 -1.93 33.17 -12.43
CA VAL A 293 -0.77 32.42 -11.96
C VAL A 293 -1.16 30.94 -11.87
N PRO A 294 -0.83 30.12 -12.90
CA PRO A 294 -1.08 28.68 -12.87
C PRO A 294 -0.27 28.03 -11.74
N MET A 295 -0.98 27.49 -10.76
CA MET A 295 -0.42 26.90 -9.55
C MET A 295 -0.71 25.40 -9.49
N LEU A 296 0.32 24.63 -9.15
CA LEU A 296 0.22 23.19 -8.88
C LEU A 296 0.55 22.91 -7.42
N MET A 297 -0.40 22.36 -6.68
CA MET A 297 -0.20 21.82 -5.34
C MET A 297 -0.11 20.30 -5.39
N ILE A 298 0.97 19.75 -4.87
CA ILE A 298 1.18 18.31 -4.68
C ILE A 298 1.11 18.04 -3.17
N ASP A 299 0.22 17.17 -2.76
CA ASP A 299 0.08 16.75 -1.36
C ASP A 299 0.63 15.35 -1.17
N ASP A 300 1.81 15.24 -0.55
CA ASP A 300 2.47 13.96 -0.25
C ASP A 300 1.96 13.41 1.09
N GLU A 301 1.66 12.11 1.13
CA GLU A 301 0.94 11.46 2.25
C GLU A 301 -0.41 12.17 2.53
N ALA A 302 -1.19 12.42 1.48
CA ALA A 302 -2.43 13.20 1.53
C ALA A 302 -3.53 12.64 2.44
N ASP A 303 -3.40 11.38 2.86
CA ASP A 303 -4.28 10.73 3.86
C ASP A 303 -3.95 11.13 5.31
N HIS A 304 -2.85 11.87 5.51
CA HIS A 304 -2.40 12.36 6.80
C HIS A 304 -2.44 13.90 6.88
N ALA A 305 -3.07 14.41 7.94
CA ALA A 305 -3.28 15.82 8.29
C ALA A 305 -4.12 16.69 7.31
N SER A 306 -4.16 16.37 6.02
CA SER A 306 -4.89 17.16 5.01
C SER A 306 -6.40 16.90 4.99
N VAL A 307 -6.83 15.69 5.35
CA VAL A 307 -8.24 15.30 5.43
C VAL A 307 -8.92 15.98 6.62
N ASN A 308 -10.16 16.45 6.44
CA ASN A 308 -10.93 17.07 7.52
C ASN A 308 -11.31 16.03 8.59
N THR A 309 -11.04 16.35 9.85
CA THR A 309 -11.29 15.48 11.02
C THR A 309 -12.32 16.05 12.00
N LYS A 310 -12.83 17.27 11.77
CA LYS A 310 -13.89 17.87 12.61
C LYS A 310 -15.28 17.47 12.14
N ALA A 311 -16.18 17.20 13.09
CA ALA A 311 -17.56 16.81 12.85
C ALA A 311 -18.45 18.03 12.67
N GLU A 312 -19.44 17.96 11.78
CA GLU A 312 -20.56 18.90 11.79
C GLU A 312 -21.41 18.68 13.05
N GLY A 313 -21.58 19.72 13.86
CA GLY A 313 -22.50 19.67 14.98
C GLY A 313 -23.93 19.63 14.46
N TYR A 314 -24.76 18.69 14.92
CA TYR A 314 -26.20 18.73 14.67
C TYR A 314 -26.77 20.01 15.32
N GLY A 315 -26.91 21.08 14.53
CA GLY A 315 -27.65 22.28 14.93
C GLY A 315 -27.01 23.65 14.65
N ASP A 316 -25.78 23.75 14.13
CA ASP A 316 -25.16 25.05 13.76
C ASP A 316 -24.83 25.11 12.27
N GLU A 317 -25.18 26.23 11.63
CA GLU A 317 -24.77 26.58 10.26
C GLU A 317 -23.23 26.71 10.19
N GLU A 318 -22.59 25.98 9.27
CA GLU A 318 -21.15 25.88 9.01
C GLU A 318 -20.27 25.48 10.22
N THR A 319 -20.00 24.18 10.36
CA THR A 319 -18.92 23.76 11.26
C THR A 319 -17.54 24.00 10.62
N ASP A 320 -16.71 24.78 11.30
CA ASP A 320 -15.32 25.07 10.88
C ASP A 320 -14.51 23.78 10.59
N PRO A 321 -13.79 23.69 9.46
CA PRO A 321 -12.93 22.55 9.15
C PRO A 321 -11.78 22.41 10.16
N SER A 322 -11.10 21.25 10.13
CA SER A 322 -9.83 21.08 10.83
C SER A 322 -8.83 22.16 10.38
N VAL A 323 -7.97 22.60 11.30
CA VAL A 323 -7.15 23.82 11.06
C VAL A 323 -6.24 23.68 9.84
N ILE A 324 -5.65 22.49 9.64
CA ILE A 324 -4.76 22.22 8.50
C ILE A 324 -5.57 22.14 7.20
N ASN A 325 -6.64 21.33 7.15
CA ASN A 325 -7.54 21.21 6.00
C ASN A 325 -8.07 22.59 5.56
N GLY A 326 -8.60 23.38 6.51
CA GLY A 326 -9.12 24.71 6.24
C GLY A 326 -8.08 25.68 5.68
N LEU A 327 -6.81 25.60 6.12
CA LEU A 327 -5.74 26.44 5.58
C LEU A 327 -5.31 26.02 4.17
N ILE A 328 -5.30 24.71 3.86
CA ILE A 328 -5.04 24.21 2.51
C ILE A 328 -6.14 24.67 1.56
N ARG A 329 -7.41 24.47 1.93
CA ARG A 329 -8.58 24.92 1.14
C ARG A 329 -8.55 26.44 0.89
N LYS A 330 -8.27 27.24 1.93
CA LYS A 330 -8.10 28.71 1.81
C LYS A 330 -6.99 29.10 0.84
N PHE A 331 -5.87 28.40 0.90
CA PHE A 331 -4.75 28.66 -0.02
C PHE A 331 -5.13 28.32 -1.46
N MET A 332 -5.79 27.18 -1.70
CA MET A 332 -6.30 26.80 -3.02
C MET A 332 -7.30 27.84 -3.57
N ASP A 333 -8.30 28.25 -2.77
CA ASP A 333 -9.33 29.24 -3.15
C ASP A 333 -8.76 30.65 -3.45
N THR A 334 -7.50 30.90 -3.07
CA THR A 334 -6.81 32.17 -3.37
C THR A 334 -6.44 32.30 -4.85
N PHE A 335 -6.23 31.18 -5.56
CA PHE A 335 -5.80 31.19 -6.97
C PHE A 335 -6.98 30.92 -7.90
N ASP A 336 -7.07 31.65 -9.01
CA ASP A 336 -8.09 31.38 -10.03
C ASP A 336 -7.75 30.18 -10.92
N ARG A 337 -6.46 29.82 -10.99
CA ARG A 337 -5.90 28.73 -11.79
C ARG A 337 -5.13 27.77 -10.89
N ALA A 338 -5.84 26.79 -10.32
CA ALA A 338 -5.28 25.91 -9.30
C ALA A 338 -5.47 24.42 -9.66
N SER A 339 -4.39 23.65 -9.56
CA SER A 339 -4.41 22.19 -9.64
C SER A 339 -3.95 21.60 -8.31
N TYR A 340 -4.68 20.62 -7.79
CA TYR A 340 -4.33 19.88 -6.58
C TYR A 340 -4.21 18.39 -6.91
N ILE A 341 -3.11 17.76 -6.49
CA ILE A 341 -2.91 16.32 -6.64
C ILE A 341 -2.53 15.73 -5.29
N ALA A 342 -3.39 14.86 -4.78
CA ALA A 342 -3.07 14.03 -3.64
C ALA A 342 -2.21 12.83 -4.07
N TYR A 343 -1.08 12.61 -3.40
CA TYR A 343 -0.28 11.38 -3.52
C TYR A 343 -0.37 10.61 -2.22
N THR A 344 -0.74 9.32 -2.28
CA THR A 344 -0.76 8.46 -1.09
C THR A 344 -0.64 6.98 -1.43
N ALA A 345 -0.26 6.18 -0.43
CA ALA A 345 -0.37 4.73 -0.49
C ALA A 345 -1.74 4.19 -0.09
N THR A 346 -2.52 5.01 0.62
CA THR A 346 -3.71 4.60 1.37
C THR A 346 -4.84 5.58 1.04
N PRO A 347 -5.44 5.48 -0.17
CA PRO A 347 -6.34 6.50 -0.72
C PRO A 347 -7.68 6.61 0.01
N PHE A 348 -7.98 5.69 0.92
CA PHE A 348 -9.27 5.54 1.60
C PHE A 348 -9.78 6.85 2.21
N ALA A 349 -8.96 7.54 3.01
CA ALA A 349 -9.40 8.79 3.64
C ALA A 349 -9.73 9.89 2.62
N ASN A 350 -9.07 9.90 1.46
CA ASN A 350 -9.26 10.89 0.40
C ASN A 350 -10.55 10.65 -0.40
N ILE A 351 -10.87 9.38 -0.70
CA ILE A 351 -12.11 9.02 -1.42
C ILE A 351 -13.37 9.14 -0.53
N PHE A 352 -13.19 9.14 0.80
CA PHE A 352 -14.27 9.38 1.76
C PHE A 352 -14.58 10.87 2.01
N ILE A 353 -13.81 11.81 1.46
CA ILE A 353 -14.13 13.24 1.55
C ILE A 353 -15.46 13.50 0.83
N ASP A 354 -16.37 14.22 1.46
CA ASP A 354 -17.64 14.59 0.84
C ASP A 354 -17.40 15.47 -0.40
N PRO A 355 -17.84 15.05 -1.62
CA PRO A 355 -17.67 15.83 -2.85
C PRO A 355 -18.40 17.18 -2.83
N ASP A 356 -19.44 17.31 -2.01
CA ASP A 356 -20.28 18.50 -1.89
C ASP A 356 -19.87 19.41 -0.73
N ALA A 357 -18.89 19.01 0.10
CA ALA A 357 -18.44 19.81 1.21
C ALA A 357 -17.80 21.13 0.74
N ASP A 358 -18.47 22.23 1.09
CA ASP A 358 -18.03 23.60 0.84
C ASP A 358 -18.11 24.43 2.13
N HIS A 359 -17.40 25.56 2.15
CA HIS A 359 -17.43 26.48 3.27
C HIS A 359 -17.14 27.90 2.79
N SER A 360 -17.98 28.86 3.19
CA SER A 360 -17.92 30.28 2.90
C SER A 360 -16.50 30.87 2.99
N ALA A 361 -15.77 30.58 4.07
CA ALA A 361 -14.44 31.09 4.35
C ALA A 361 -13.30 30.22 3.79
N ALA A 362 -13.51 28.91 3.61
CA ALA A 362 -12.45 27.99 3.22
C ALA A 362 -12.50 27.52 1.75
N GLY A 363 -13.63 27.64 1.07
CA GLY A 363 -13.88 27.07 -0.26
C GLY A 363 -14.07 25.54 -0.20
N ARG A 364 -14.21 24.89 -1.36
CA ARG A 364 -14.53 23.45 -1.47
C ARG A 364 -13.46 22.54 -0.87
N ASP A 365 -13.86 21.38 -0.34
CA ASP A 365 -12.96 20.37 0.24
C ASP A 365 -12.17 19.57 -0.82
N LEU A 366 -11.15 18.82 -0.38
CA LEU A 366 -10.07 18.24 -1.20
C LEU A 366 -10.44 16.92 -1.90
N PHE A 367 -11.73 16.63 -2.10
CA PHE A 367 -12.17 15.42 -2.81
C PHE A 367 -11.57 15.38 -4.24
N PRO A 368 -10.96 14.26 -4.67
CA PRO A 368 -10.32 14.14 -5.99
C PRO A 368 -11.33 13.94 -7.12
N ARG A 369 -12.19 14.94 -7.34
CA ARG A 369 -13.33 14.86 -8.27
C ARG A 369 -12.93 14.61 -9.73
N SER A 370 -11.76 15.10 -10.17
CA SER A 370 -11.42 15.15 -11.59
C SER A 370 -10.78 13.85 -12.08
N PHE A 371 -9.91 13.23 -11.27
CA PHE A 371 -9.36 11.92 -11.61
C PHE A 371 -8.80 11.18 -10.40
N ILE A 372 -8.79 9.86 -10.48
CA ILE A 372 -8.02 8.98 -9.60
C ILE A 372 -7.17 8.10 -10.51
N LEU A 373 -5.87 7.99 -10.25
CA LEU A 373 -4.95 7.14 -11.00
C LEU A 373 -4.24 6.21 -10.04
N ASN A 374 -4.19 4.91 -10.38
CA ASN A 374 -3.41 3.96 -9.61
C ASN A 374 -2.08 3.63 -10.30
N LEU A 375 -0.97 3.91 -9.62
CA LEU A 375 0.37 3.69 -10.13
C LEU A 375 0.68 2.19 -10.19
N PRO A 376 1.19 1.70 -11.33
CA PRO A 376 1.62 0.32 -11.46
C PRO A 376 2.92 0.11 -10.69
N VAL A 377 3.13 -1.10 -10.20
CA VAL A 377 4.39 -1.50 -9.58
C VAL A 377 5.19 -2.39 -10.54
N PRO A 378 6.51 -2.21 -10.66
CA PRO A 378 7.36 -3.11 -11.43
C PRO A 378 7.41 -4.53 -10.86
N SER A 379 7.75 -5.52 -11.70
CA SER A 379 7.93 -6.92 -11.29
C SER A 379 9.03 -7.15 -10.25
N THR A 380 9.91 -6.17 -10.02
CA THR A 380 10.97 -6.22 -9.00
C THR A 380 10.56 -5.61 -7.65
N TYR A 381 9.39 -4.96 -7.59
CA TYR A 381 8.84 -4.43 -6.35
C TYR A 381 8.19 -5.55 -5.54
N VAL A 382 8.53 -5.63 -4.25
CA VAL A 382 7.89 -6.58 -3.33
C VAL A 382 6.92 -5.84 -2.43
N GLY A 383 5.64 -6.01 -2.73
CA GLY A 383 4.52 -5.45 -1.99
C GLY A 383 3.98 -6.34 -0.89
N PRO A 384 2.97 -5.86 -0.15
CA PRO A 384 2.31 -6.61 0.91
C PRO A 384 1.76 -7.97 0.42
N GLU A 385 1.26 -8.04 -0.80
CA GLU A 385 0.75 -9.26 -1.45
C GLU A 385 1.80 -10.36 -1.57
N ARG A 386 3.07 -10.01 -1.81
CA ARG A 386 4.15 -10.99 -1.85
C ARG A 386 4.72 -11.29 -0.47
N VAL A 387 4.79 -10.30 0.42
CA VAL A 387 5.33 -10.52 1.78
C VAL A 387 4.41 -11.42 2.61
N PHE A 388 3.11 -11.16 2.58
CA PHE A 388 2.12 -11.86 3.41
C PHE A 388 1.32 -12.91 2.65
N GLY A 389 1.43 -12.91 1.32
CA GLY A 389 0.64 -13.76 0.46
C GLY A 389 -0.77 -13.22 0.26
N LEU A 390 -1.39 -13.68 -0.82
CA LEU A 390 -2.82 -13.59 -1.04
C LEU A 390 -3.34 -15.02 -1.14
N ARG A 391 -4.49 -15.28 -0.53
CA ARG A 391 -5.19 -16.51 -0.83
C ARG A 391 -5.93 -16.30 -2.15
N GLU A 392 -6.11 -17.40 -2.88
CA GLU A 392 -7.04 -17.40 -3.99
C GLU A 392 -8.41 -16.99 -3.45
N ASP A 393 -8.86 -15.84 -3.91
CA ASP A 393 -10.19 -15.33 -3.68
C ASP A 393 -10.86 -15.12 -5.03
N THR A 394 -11.46 -16.21 -5.49
CA THR A 394 -12.27 -16.26 -6.70
C THR A 394 -13.45 -15.28 -6.65
N GLU A 395 -13.86 -14.83 -5.45
CA GLU A 395 -14.95 -13.86 -5.27
C GLU A 395 -14.59 -12.50 -5.82
N ASN A 396 -13.34 -12.09 -5.57
CA ASN A 396 -12.80 -10.78 -5.92
C ASN A 396 -11.80 -10.84 -7.07
N ALA A 397 -11.72 -11.97 -7.79
CA ALA A 397 -10.72 -12.22 -8.84
C ALA A 397 -9.28 -12.02 -8.34
N ILE A 398 -9.01 -12.39 -7.09
CA ILE A 398 -7.67 -12.35 -6.51
C ILE A 398 -7.05 -13.73 -6.68
N GLU A 399 -5.99 -13.80 -7.48
CA GLU A 399 -5.18 -15.01 -7.57
C GLU A 399 -4.39 -15.26 -6.27
N ALA A 400 -4.17 -16.53 -5.95
CA ALA A 400 -3.27 -16.89 -4.88
C ALA A 400 -1.87 -16.35 -5.17
N VAL A 401 -1.32 -15.62 -4.20
CA VAL A 401 0.08 -15.21 -4.19
C VAL A 401 0.72 -15.91 -3.00
N GLU A 402 1.73 -16.74 -3.26
CA GLU A 402 2.47 -17.37 -2.18
C GLU A 402 3.21 -16.31 -1.35
N ALA A 403 3.12 -16.43 -0.02
CA ALA A 403 3.85 -15.56 0.88
C ALA A 403 5.35 -15.87 0.84
N LEU A 404 6.16 -14.83 0.78
CA LEU A 404 7.61 -14.97 0.87
C LEU A 404 8.03 -15.57 2.22
N PRO A 405 9.02 -16.49 2.24
CA PRO A 405 9.47 -17.16 3.46
C PRO A 405 10.38 -16.27 4.32
N ILE A 406 10.03 -15.00 4.51
CA ILE A 406 10.81 -14.01 5.27
C ILE A 406 10.24 -13.73 6.66
N PHE A 407 9.03 -14.23 6.98
CA PHE A 407 8.40 -14.06 8.29
C PHE A 407 8.97 -15.03 9.35
N ARG A 408 9.26 -14.50 10.55
CA ARG A 408 9.67 -15.25 11.75
C ARG A 408 8.75 -14.87 12.92
N GLY A 409 8.08 -15.87 13.49
CA GLY A 409 7.09 -15.65 14.55
C GLY A 409 7.74 -15.34 15.89
N ILE A 410 7.29 -14.26 16.54
CA ILE A 410 7.69 -13.92 17.92
C ILE A 410 6.62 -14.38 18.91
N SER A 411 7.05 -15.04 19.99
CA SER A 411 6.19 -15.47 21.11
C SER A 411 6.84 -15.32 22.49
N ASP A 412 8.08 -14.84 22.57
CA ASP A 412 8.90 -14.76 23.78
C ASP A 412 9.06 -13.33 24.32
N HIS A 413 8.43 -12.34 23.70
CA HIS A 413 8.59 -10.93 24.07
C HIS A 413 7.82 -10.52 25.32
N GLU A 414 6.71 -11.19 25.67
CA GLU A 414 5.78 -10.72 26.70
C GLU A 414 6.41 -10.57 28.08
N ALA A 415 7.36 -11.45 28.44
CA ALA A 415 8.09 -11.37 29.71
C ALA A 415 9.13 -10.24 29.73
N TRP A 416 9.62 -9.84 28.56
CA TRP A 416 10.60 -8.77 28.40
C TRP A 416 9.90 -7.40 28.27
N LEU A 417 8.91 -7.28 27.41
CA LEU A 417 8.16 -6.05 27.19
C LEU A 417 6.70 -6.39 26.84
N PRO A 418 5.76 -6.29 27.81
CA PRO A 418 4.35 -6.57 27.58
C PRO A 418 3.73 -5.65 26.51
N ASP A 419 2.75 -6.14 25.77
CA ASP A 419 2.04 -5.35 24.75
C ASP A 419 1.40 -4.08 25.35
N LEU A 420 0.85 -4.17 26.57
CA LEU A 420 0.16 -3.10 27.29
C LEU A 420 1.07 -2.50 28.38
N HIS A 421 2.13 -1.81 27.97
CA HIS A 421 3.05 -1.13 28.89
C HIS A 421 2.91 0.41 28.83
N LYS A 422 3.32 1.08 29.91
CA LYS A 422 3.32 2.54 30.08
C LYS A 422 4.73 3.11 29.91
N ALA A 423 4.83 4.43 29.78
CA ALA A 423 6.11 5.13 29.58
C ALA A 423 7.15 4.90 30.70
N GLY A 424 6.71 4.52 31.91
CA GLY A 424 7.57 4.19 33.04
C GLY A 424 7.94 2.71 33.14
N ASP A 425 7.33 1.83 32.35
CA ASP A 425 7.63 0.41 32.36
C ASP A 425 8.91 0.18 31.53
N LEU A 426 9.90 -0.40 32.20
CA LEU A 426 11.19 -0.73 31.58
C LEU A 426 11.15 -2.17 31.08
N PRO A 427 11.85 -2.46 29.96
CA PRO A 427 12.00 -3.83 29.52
C PRO A 427 12.76 -4.65 30.57
N GLY A 428 12.46 -5.95 30.65
CA GLY A 428 13.17 -6.93 31.48
C GLY A 428 14.67 -6.96 31.16
N GLU A 429 15.48 -7.46 32.10
CA GLU A 429 16.95 -7.44 31.95
C GLU A 429 17.45 -8.31 30.80
N ASP A 430 16.88 -9.51 30.65
CA ASP A 430 17.23 -10.44 29.59
C ASP A 430 16.49 -10.13 28.29
N LEU A 431 17.25 -10.05 27.19
CA LEU A 431 16.66 -9.90 25.85
C LEU A 431 15.93 -11.18 25.43
N PRO A 432 14.81 -11.07 24.68
CA PRO A 432 14.16 -12.22 24.06
C PRO A 432 15.13 -12.95 23.13
N GLU A 433 15.03 -14.27 23.09
CA GLU A 433 15.85 -15.11 22.22
C GLU A 433 15.61 -14.75 20.75
N SER A 434 14.37 -14.40 20.39
CA SER A 434 14.01 -13.92 19.05
C SER A 434 14.74 -12.63 18.66
N LEU A 435 15.00 -11.70 19.59
CA LEU A 435 15.71 -10.46 19.31
C LEU A 435 17.23 -10.68 19.21
N ILE A 436 17.76 -11.64 19.98
CA ILE A 436 19.16 -12.07 19.85
C ILE A 436 19.38 -12.73 18.48
N GLU A 437 18.50 -13.64 18.07
CA GLU A 437 18.54 -14.28 16.75
C GLU A 437 18.41 -13.24 15.63
N ALA A 438 17.47 -12.30 15.72
CA ALA A 438 17.29 -11.25 14.72
C ALA A 438 18.55 -10.38 14.55
N THR A 439 19.24 -10.08 15.65
CA THR A 439 20.52 -9.34 15.62
C THR A 439 21.62 -10.15 14.94
N LEU A 440 21.70 -11.46 15.19
CA LEU A 440 22.63 -12.35 14.50
C LEU A 440 22.30 -12.48 13.01
N ALA A 441 21.02 -12.66 12.66
CA ALA A 441 20.52 -12.70 11.29
C ALA A 441 20.87 -11.42 10.53
N PHE A 442 20.82 -10.26 11.19
CA PHE A 442 21.23 -8.99 10.62
C PHE A 442 22.72 -8.98 10.24
N LEU A 443 23.61 -9.37 11.15
CA LEU A 443 25.05 -9.45 10.88
C LEU A 443 25.36 -10.45 9.74
N MET A 444 24.71 -11.62 9.75
CA MET A 444 24.85 -12.63 8.69
C MET A 444 24.36 -12.11 7.34
N ALA A 445 23.23 -11.39 7.29
CA ALA A 445 22.76 -10.74 6.07
C ALA A 445 23.78 -9.72 5.55
N GLY A 446 24.40 -8.94 6.43
CA GLY A 446 25.46 -8.00 6.08
C GLY A 446 26.69 -8.69 5.49
N ALA A 447 27.10 -9.82 6.07
CA ALA A 447 28.25 -10.61 5.60
C ALA A 447 28.00 -11.18 4.20
N VAL A 448 26.82 -11.80 3.98
CA VAL A 448 26.46 -12.30 2.65
C VAL A 448 26.37 -11.15 1.64
N ARG A 449 25.78 -10.01 2.00
CA ARG A 449 25.72 -8.83 1.11
C ARG A 449 27.12 -8.33 0.74
N GLN A 450 28.05 -8.31 1.68
CA GLN A 450 29.43 -7.93 1.41
C GLN A 450 30.10 -8.90 0.42
N ILE A 451 29.93 -10.20 0.61
CA ILE A 451 30.46 -11.22 -0.31
C ILE A 451 29.85 -11.06 -1.71
N ARG A 452 28.57 -10.68 -1.79
CA ARG A 452 27.88 -10.33 -3.05
C ARG A 452 28.26 -8.95 -3.63
N GLY A 453 29.34 -8.33 -3.17
CA GLY A 453 29.82 -7.03 -3.67
C GLY A 453 29.00 -5.81 -3.24
N GLN A 454 28.11 -5.95 -2.24
CA GLN A 454 27.31 -4.85 -1.70
C GLN A 454 27.88 -4.22 -0.42
N GLY A 455 29.19 -4.43 -0.14
CA GLY A 455 29.84 -3.92 1.08
C GLY A 455 29.73 -2.40 1.25
N GLY A 456 29.81 -1.65 0.14
CA GLY A 456 29.68 -0.19 0.10
C GLY A 456 28.25 0.36 0.04
N LYS A 457 27.22 -0.51 0.13
CA LYS A 457 25.81 -0.08 0.20
C LYS A 457 25.37 0.00 1.66
N HIS A 458 24.39 0.85 1.95
CA HIS A 458 23.74 0.89 3.27
C HIS A 458 23.14 -0.47 3.65
N HIS A 459 23.14 -0.76 4.95
CA HIS A 459 22.64 -1.98 5.57
C HIS A 459 21.98 -1.63 6.90
N SER A 460 20.70 -1.90 7.07
CA SER A 460 19.99 -1.45 8.27
C SER A 460 19.08 -2.52 8.86
N MET A 461 18.94 -2.49 10.17
CA MET A 461 17.93 -3.22 10.94
C MET A 461 16.96 -2.23 11.58
N LEU A 462 15.67 -2.55 11.55
CA LEU A 462 14.63 -1.80 12.26
C LEU A 462 14.23 -2.57 13.53
N VAL A 463 14.32 -1.93 14.70
CA VAL A 463 13.78 -2.43 15.97
C VAL A 463 12.70 -1.47 16.44
N HIS A 464 11.44 -1.90 16.31
CA HIS A 464 10.28 -1.09 16.66
C HIS A 464 9.36 -1.84 17.62
N VAL A 465 9.60 -1.62 18.91
CA VAL A 465 8.94 -2.34 20.00
C VAL A 465 8.07 -1.43 20.89
N THR A 466 8.29 -0.12 20.88
CA THR A 466 7.57 0.83 21.74
C THR A 466 7.59 2.26 21.18
N ARG A 467 6.60 3.08 21.55
CA ARG A 467 6.56 4.53 21.26
C ARG A 467 7.30 5.37 22.29
N TYR A 468 7.55 4.85 23.49
CA TYR A 468 8.09 5.64 24.59
C TYR A 468 9.60 5.78 24.49
N ILE A 469 10.07 7.03 24.48
CA ILE A 469 11.49 7.39 24.31
C ILE A 469 12.38 6.78 25.40
N SER A 470 11.91 6.75 26.66
CA SER A 470 12.62 6.14 27.79
C SER A 470 12.87 4.65 27.57
N THR A 471 11.83 3.91 27.19
CA THR A 471 11.89 2.47 26.90
C THR A 471 12.78 2.21 25.67
N GLN A 472 12.69 3.03 24.61
CA GLN A 472 13.57 2.94 23.43
C GLN A 472 15.05 3.07 23.77
N ALA A 473 15.40 4.03 24.64
CA ALA A 473 16.78 4.20 25.09
C ALA A 473 17.31 2.94 25.79
N ARG A 474 16.51 2.34 26.67
CA ARG A 474 16.87 1.11 27.39
C ARG A 474 17.05 -0.08 26.44
N VAL A 475 16.14 -0.26 25.47
CA VAL A 475 16.27 -1.29 24.43
C VAL A 475 17.56 -1.08 23.61
N GLY A 476 17.87 0.18 23.28
CA GLY A 476 19.12 0.55 22.63
C GLY A 476 20.37 0.16 23.43
N ASP A 477 20.37 0.37 24.74
CA ASP A 477 21.48 -0.02 25.62
C ASP A 477 21.68 -1.54 25.66
N GLN A 478 20.59 -2.31 25.74
CA GLN A 478 20.64 -3.77 25.71
C GLN A 478 21.21 -4.29 24.38
N LEU A 479 20.78 -3.71 23.25
CA LEU A 479 21.29 -4.07 21.92
C LEU A 479 22.76 -3.69 21.73
N ARG A 480 23.22 -2.55 22.27
CA ARG A 480 24.64 -2.20 22.26
C ARG A 480 25.46 -3.23 23.02
N THR A 481 25.00 -3.61 24.21
CA THR A 481 25.65 -4.64 25.04
C THR A 481 25.73 -5.98 24.30
N LEU A 482 24.65 -6.40 23.64
CA LEU A 482 24.61 -7.62 22.83
C LEU A 482 25.60 -7.55 21.65
N LEU A 483 25.60 -6.45 20.91
CA LEU A 483 26.48 -6.26 19.76
C LEU A 483 27.96 -6.26 20.17
N GLU A 484 28.31 -5.57 21.27
CA GLU A 484 29.66 -5.57 21.83
C GLU A 484 30.10 -6.98 22.25
N ASP A 485 29.19 -7.79 22.81
CA ASP A 485 29.49 -9.18 23.13
C ASP A 485 29.77 -10.02 21.88
N MET A 486 28.91 -9.92 20.85
CA MET A 486 29.11 -10.59 19.57
C MET A 486 30.43 -10.18 18.90
N GLN A 487 30.76 -8.88 18.88
CA GLN A 487 32.02 -8.36 18.34
C GLN A 487 33.23 -8.95 19.07
N ARG A 488 33.22 -8.99 20.40
CA ARG A 488 34.33 -9.57 21.18
C ARG A 488 34.52 -11.05 20.88
N ARG A 489 33.43 -11.82 20.78
CA ARG A 489 33.47 -13.26 20.46
C ARG A 489 33.99 -13.52 19.05
N LEU A 490 33.58 -12.72 18.07
CA LEU A 490 34.05 -12.83 16.69
C LEU A 490 35.54 -12.51 16.58
N ARG A 491 36.01 -11.46 17.26
CA ARG A 491 37.40 -10.99 17.17
C ARG A 491 38.40 -11.83 17.98
N TYR A 492 38.04 -12.21 19.20
CA TYR A 492 38.96 -12.83 20.15
C TYR A 492 38.67 -14.32 20.39
N GLY A 493 37.64 -14.86 19.74
CA GLY A 493 37.15 -16.22 19.98
C GLY A 493 36.16 -16.31 21.13
N GLU A 494 35.43 -17.42 21.18
CA GLU A 494 34.27 -17.58 22.07
C GLU A 494 34.61 -18.05 23.50
N GLY A 495 35.89 -18.19 23.83
CA GLY A 495 36.34 -18.74 25.11
C GLY A 495 35.92 -20.20 25.30
N ALA A 496 35.55 -20.56 26.53
CA ALA A 496 35.29 -21.96 26.94
C ALA A 496 33.92 -22.53 26.49
N ALA A 497 33.01 -21.70 25.95
CA ALA A 497 31.67 -22.11 25.53
C ALA A 497 31.31 -21.46 24.16
N PRO A 498 31.64 -22.11 23.04
CA PRO A 498 31.40 -21.58 21.70
C PRO A 498 29.93 -21.71 21.29
N THR A 499 29.13 -20.72 21.64
CA THR A 499 27.66 -20.70 21.43
C THR A 499 27.23 -19.84 20.24
N LEU A 500 28.01 -18.83 19.84
CA LEU A 500 27.73 -17.93 18.73
C LEU A 500 27.96 -18.62 17.38
N ARG A 501 29.07 -19.35 17.20
CA ARG A 501 29.33 -20.05 15.93
C ARG A 501 28.34 -21.17 15.70
N SER A 502 27.99 -21.93 16.73
CA SER A 502 26.98 -22.98 16.63
C SER A 502 25.59 -22.40 16.33
N ARG A 503 25.19 -21.31 16.99
CA ARG A 503 23.93 -20.60 16.68
C ARG A 503 23.93 -20.02 15.25
N ALA A 504 25.01 -19.41 14.80
CA ALA A 504 25.13 -18.88 13.44
C ALA A 504 25.08 -19.99 12.40
N LYS A 505 25.72 -21.13 12.66
CA LYS A 505 25.68 -22.30 11.78
C LYS A 505 24.28 -22.88 11.71
N GLN A 506 23.62 -23.03 12.85
CA GLN A 506 22.24 -23.50 12.89
C GLN A 506 21.31 -22.55 12.11
N LEU A 507 21.40 -21.24 12.36
CA LEU A 507 20.61 -20.24 11.62
C LEU A 507 20.93 -20.26 10.12
N TYR A 508 22.18 -20.51 9.73
CA TYR A 508 22.55 -20.67 8.33
C TYR A 508 21.84 -21.86 7.66
N GLU A 509 21.89 -23.03 8.31
CA GLU A 509 21.36 -24.30 7.80
C GLU A 509 19.83 -24.37 7.86
N ASP A 510 19.23 -23.90 8.94
CA ASP A 510 17.79 -23.99 9.20
C ASP A 510 16.99 -22.84 8.58
N ASP A 511 17.63 -21.68 8.33
CA ASP A 511 16.94 -20.46 7.87
C ASP A 511 17.46 -19.91 6.53
N PHE A 512 18.73 -19.51 6.47
CA PHE A 512 19.27 -18.80 5.30
C PHE A 512 19.27 -19.68 4.05
N VAL A 513 19.75 -20.91 4.14
CA VAL A 513 19.82 -21.83 3.01
C VAL A 513 18.43 -22.22 2.50
N PRO A 514 17.46 -22.64 3.34
CA PRO A 514 16.10 -22.92 2.89
C PRO A 514 15.39 -21.71 2.27
N THR A 515 15.54 -20.52 2.88
CA THR A 515 14.99 -19.27 2.35
C THR A 515 15.57 -18.98 0.97
N HIS A 516 16.90 -19.02 0.81
CA HIS A 516 17.57 -18.80 -0.47
C HIS A 516 17.15 -19.82 -1.54
N ASN A 517 17.03 -21.09 -1.18
CA ASN A 517 16.57 -22.14 -2.09
C ASN A 517 15.12 -21.92 -2.55
N HIS A 518 14.25 -21.39 -1.68
CA HIS A 518 12.89 -21.02 -2.07
C HIS A 518 12.89 -19.93 -3.14
N PHE A 519 13.64 -18.83 -2.92
CA PHE A 519 13.76 -17.77 -3.91
C PHE A 519 14.39 -18.25 -5.23
N SER A 520 15.41 -19.09 -5.16
CA SER A 520 16.13 -19.59 -6.36
C SER A 520 15.28 -20.51 -7.24
N ARG A 521 14.18 -21.06 -6.72
CA ARG A 521 13.23 -21.90 -7.48
C ARG A 521 12.19 -21.08 -8.24
N HIS A 522 12.01 -19.80 -7.91
CA HIS A 522 11.02 -18.91 -8.52
C HIS A 522 11.72 -18.00 -9.54
N GLY A 523 11.50 -18.27 -10.83
CA GLY A 523 12.25 -17.62 -11.93
C GLY A 523 12.08 -16.10 -11.99
N ASP A 524 10.93 -15.59 -11.55
CA ASP A 524 10.63 -14.14 -11.44
C ASP A 524 11.42 -13.45 -10.31
N MET A 525 11.98 -14.23 -9.38
CA MET A 525 12.72 -13.75 -8.20
C MET A 525 14.23 -13.90 -8.32
N ALA A 526 14.74 -14.50 -9.42
CA ALA A 526 16.17 -14.67 -9.67
C ALA A 526 16.93 -13.32 -9.68
N ALA A 527 16.30 -12.25 -10.17
CA ALA A 527 16.85 -10.90 -10.17
C ALA A 527 16.95 -10.26 -8.76
N LEU A 528 16.28 -10.86 -7.77
CA LEU A 528 16.23 -10.37 -6.38
C LEU A 528 17.24 -11.09 -5.47
N THR A 529 17.94 -12.10 -5.96
CA THR A 529 18.89 -12.90 -5.19
C THR A 529 20.30 -12.87 -5.79
N GLY A 530 21.28 -13.28 -5.00
CA GLY A 530 22.63 -13.59 -5.46
C GLY A 530 23.05 -14.94 -4.90
N GLU A 531 24.23 -15.44 -5.26
CA GLU A 531 24.69 -16.74 -4.74
C GLU A 531 24.79 -16.75 -3.21
N MET A 532 24.43 -17.88 -2.60
CA MET A 532 24.62 -18.11 -1.17
C MET A 532 26.05 -18.63 -0.94
N PRO A 533 26.89 -17.90 -0.19
CA PRO A 533 28.26 -18.33 0.07
C PRO A 533 28.29 -19.49 1.07
N PRO A 534 29.32 -20.34 1.02
CA PRO A 534 29.58 -21.34 2.07
C PRO A 534 29.64 -20.72 3.47
N PHE A 535 29.23 -21.50 4.48
CA PHE A 535 29.19 -21.02 5.87
C PHE A 535 30.56 -20.50 6.37
N GLU A 536 31.66 -21.12 5.99
CA GLU A 536 33.00 -20.70 6.45
C GLU A 536 33.38 -19.31 5.89
N ASP A 537 33.00 -18.99 4.66
CA ASP A 537 33.23 -17.68 4.06
C ASP A 537 32.34 -16.60 4.71
N LEU A 538 31.08 -16.94 4.96
CA LEU A 538 30.16 -16.10 5.72
C LEU A 538 30.72 -15.81 7.12
N TRP A 539 31.14 -16.84 7.84
CA TRP A 539 31.67 -16.74 9.20
C TRP A 539 32.92 -15.86 9.25
N ALA A 540 33.83 -16.01 8.27
CA ALA A 540 35.03 -15.18 8.16
C ALA A 540 34.69 -13.68 7.94
N ALA A 541 33.61 -13.38 7.22
CA ALA A 541 33.17 -12.01 6.94
C ALA A 541 32.39 -11.34 8.09
N LEU A 542 31.97 -12.09 9.13
CA LEU A 542 31.15 -11.54 10.21
C LEU A 542 31.88 -10.50 11.08
N ASP A 543 33.17 -10.67 11.36
CA ASP A 543 33.93 -9.73 12.23
C ASP A 543 33.97 -8.33 11.61
N GLU A 544 34.22 -8.24 10.30
CA GLU A 544 34.26 -6.96 9.59
C GLU A 544 32.90 -6.25 9.66
N ILE A 545 31.81 -6.96 9.33
CA ILE A 545 30.45 -6.42 9.40
C ILE A 545 30.05 -6.02 10.81
N ALA A 546 30.34 -6.86 11.80
CA ALA A 546 30.04 -6.57 13.19
C ALA A 546 30.79 -5.32 13.65
N SER A 547 32.07 -5.18 13.29
CA SER A 547 32.91 -4.05 13.72
C SER A 547 32.46 -2.69 13.19
N ARG A 548 31.84 -2.64 12.00
CA ARG A 548 31.28 -1.41 11.41
C ARG A 548 29.83 -1.15 11.78
N THR A 549 29.17 -2.10 12.44
CA THR A 549 27.76 -1.99 12.84
C THR A 549 27.62 -1.19 14.12
N HIS A 550 26.63 -0.29 14.16
CA HIS A 550 26.36 0.54 15.33
C HIS A 550 24.86 0.59 15.64
N VAL A 551 24.50 0.67 16.92
CA VAL A 551 23.10 0.87 17.36
C VAL A 551 22.81 2.36 17.51
N ARG A 552 21.76 2.85 16.84
CA ARG A 552 21.28 4.23 16.96
C ARG A 552 19.83 4.26 17.45
N VAL A 553 19.57 5.06 18.48
CA VAL A 553 18.22 5.28 19.01
C VAL A 553 17.69 6.59 18.44
N LEU A 554 16.58 6.56 17.70
CA LEU A 554 16.05 7.70 16.97
C LEU A 554 14.86 8.31 17.75
N ASN A 555 15.17 9.23 18.67
CA ASN A 555 14.22 9.74 19.69
C ASN A 555 13.52 11.06 19.33
N GLY A 556 13.55 11.47 18.06
CA GLY A 556 12.84 12.68 17.60
C GLY A 556 13.53 14.02 17.86
N ARG A 557 14.69 14.07 18.55
CA ARG A 557 15.52 15.28 18.68
C ARG A 557 16.34 15.50 17.39
N SER A 558 16.64 16.76 17.07
CA SER A 558 17.21 17.22 15.79
C SER A 558 18.63 16.73 15.46
N GLU A 559 19.35 16.18 16.44
CA GLU A 559 20.72 15.69 16.26
C GLU A 559 20.81 14.20 15.86
N ASP A 560 19.69 13.45 15.91
CA ASP A 560 19.67 12.00 15.70
C ASP A 560 19.29 11.58 14.26
N SER A 561 19.46 12.42 13.23
CA SER A 561 19.09 12.03 11.86
C SER A 561 20.11 11.06 11.22
N LEU A 562 19.64 9.97 10.63
CA LEU A 562 20.44 9.12 9.73
C LEU A 562 20.68 9.88 8.42
N THR A 563 21.74 10.68 8.36
CA THR A 563 22.12 11.40 7.15
C THR A 563 22.98 10.51 6.25
N TYR A 564 22.32 9.69 5.42
CA TYR A 564 23.02 8.78 4.48
C TYR A 564 23.93 9.53 3.49
N VAL A 565 23.60 10.77 3.16
CA VAL A 565 24.36 11.66 2.26
C VAL A 565 25.79 11.89 2.75
N ASP A 566 26.02 11.86 4.06
CA ASP A 566 27.32 12.10 4.66
C ASP A 566 28.20 10.82 4.69
N HIS A 567 27.65 9.68 4.27
CA HIS A 567 28.29 8.36 4.30
C HIS A 567 28.18 7.61 2.95
N PRO A 568 28.80 8.13 1.87
CA PRO A 568 28.78 7.50 0.55
C PRO A 568 29.41 6.09 0.52
N GLU A 569 30.22 5.74 1.51
CA GLU A 569 30.81 4.42 1.73
C GLU A 569 29.83 3.35 2.26
N GLY A 570 28.59 3.75 2.57
CA GLY A 570 27.57 2.88 3.16
C GLY A 570 27.66 2.82 4.69
N VAL A 571 26.51 2.61 5.35
CA VAL A 571 26.40 2.55 6.82
C VAL A 571 25.75 1.23 7.22
N SER A 572 26.28 0.57 8.24
CA SER A 572 25.63 -0.57 8.91
C SER A 572 25.02 -0.13 10.24
N VAL A 573 23.69 -0.12 10.36
CA VAL A 573 23.01 0.43 11.55
C VAL A 573 21.84 -0.41 12.05
N ILE A 574 21.76 -0.58 13.36
CA ILE A 574 20.56 -1.06 14.05
C ILE A 574 19.80 0.16 14.57
N ALA A 575 18.68 0.50 13.93
CA ALA A 575 17.86 1.65 14.26
C ALA A 575 16.75 1.24 15.24
N VAL A 576 16.77 1.82 16.44
CA VAL A 576 15.76 1.62 17.49
C VAL A 576 14.88 2.86 17.58
N GLY A 577 13.55 2.71 17.51
CA GLY A 577 12.65 3.80 17.88
C GLY A 577 11.19 3.57 17.55
N GLY A 578 10.40 4.64 17.71
CA GLY A 578 8.93 4.61 17.69
C GLY A 578 8.33 5.32 16.47
N ASP A 579 7.39 6.24 16.71
CA ASP A 579 6.53 6.82 15.65
C ASP A 579 7.30 7.52 14.51
N LYS A 580 8.44 8.16 14.78
CA LYS A 580 9.26 8.81 13.74
C LYS A 580 9.94 7.81 12.79
N LEU A 581 10.21 6.58 13.26
CA LEU A 581 10.71 5.47 12.43
C LEU A 581 9.57 4.75 11.71
N SER A 582 8.37 4.84 12.27
CA SER A 582 7.16 4.22 11.75
C SER A 582 6.61 4.99 10.53
N ARG A 583 6.69 6.33 10.54
CA ARG A 583 6.27 7.21 9.45
C ARG A 583 7.40 8.12 8.95
N GLY A 584 7.75 8.00 7.66
CA GLY A 584 8.45 9.04 6.93
C GLY A 584 9.98 9.01 6.90
N LEU A 585 10.65 8.14 7.66
CA LEU A 585 12.09 7.92 7.51
C LEU A 585 12.36 6.72 6.58
N THR A 586 13.11 6.94 5.50
CA THR A 586 13.57 5.83 4.65
C THR A 586 14.78 5.16 5.29
N LEU A 587 14.69 3.86 5.57
CA LEU A 587 15.84 3.05 5.99
C LEU A 587 16.44 2.35 4.76
N GLU A 588 17.53 2.90 4.24
CA GLU A 588 18.20 2.33 3.07
C GLU A 588 18.92 1.04 3.45
N GLY A 589 18.76 -0.01 2.64
CA GLY A 589 19.39 -1.30 2.90
C GLY A 589 18.74 -2.12 4.02
N LEU A 590 17.46 -1.87 4.33
CA LEU A 590 16.72 -2.63 5.34
C LEU A 590 16.69 -4.13 5.01
N SER A 591 17.34 -4.93 5.86
CA SER A 591 17.43 -6.39 5.76
C SER A 591 16.66 -7.10 6.87
N VAL A 592 16.71 -6.61 8.12
CA VAL A 592 16.00 -7.25 9.24
C VAL A 592 15.07 -6.25 9.91
N SER A 593 13.83 -6.68 10.17
CA SER A 593 12.83 -5.91 10.92
C SER A 593 12.37 -6.73 12.12
N TYR A 594 12.55 -6.19 13.32
CA TYR A 594 11.99 -6.72 14.57
C TYR A 594 10.88 -5.79 15.05
N TYR A 595 9.65 -6.28 14.95
CA TYR A 595 8.47 -5.44 14.98
C TYR A 595 7.39 -6.05 15.88
N LEU A 596 7.14 -5.42 17.03
CA LEU A 596 6.17 -5.91 18.02
C LEU A 596 4.94 -5.01 18.13
N ARG A 597 5.10 -3.72 17.83
CA ARG A 597 4.04 -2.75 18.02
C ARG A 597 3.07 -2.77 16.85
N ALA A 598 1.83 -3.12 17.12
CA ALA A 598 0.76 -2.98 16.16
C ALA A 598 0.10 -1.61 16.26
N SER A 599 0.00 -0.89 15.14
CA SER A 599 -1.09 0.08 14.98
C SER A 599 -2.35 -0.70 14.64
N ARG A 600 -3.48 -0.31 15.22
CA ARG A 600 -4.77 -0.93 14.91
C ARG A 600 -5.47 -0.28 13.70
N MET A 601 -4.89 0.78 13.15
CA MET A 601 -5.34 1.45 11.92
C MET A 601 -4.59 0.93 10.69
N TYR A 602 -5.34 0.63 9.63
CA TYR A 602 -4.82 0.05 8.38
C TYR A 602 -3.85 0.99 7.67
N ASP A 603 -4.21 2.28 7.53
CA ASP A 603 -3.36 3.30 6.91
C ASP A 603 -1.99 3.38 7.59
N THR A 604 -1.99 3.49 8.91
CA THR A 604 -0.80 3.49 9.73
C THR A 604 -0.02 2.19 9.60
N LEU A 605 -0.69 1.03 9.68
CA LEU A 605 0.00 -0.27 9.63
C LEU A 605 0.70 -0.48 8.28
N MET A 606 0.03 -0.16 7.17
CA MET A 606 0.65 -0.24 5.83
C MET A 606 1.83 0.72 5.68
N GLN A 607 1.69 1.96 6.17
CA GLN A 607 2.79 2.94 6.15
C GLN A 607 4.00 2.52 7.01
N MET A 608 3.77 1.74 8.07
CA MET A 608 4.81 1.20 8.95
C MET A 608 5.57 0.03 8.33
N GLY A 609 5.01 -0.64 7.31
CA GLY A 609 5.63 -1.77 6.60
C GLY A 609 6.85 -1.37 5.76
N ARG A 610 7.97 -1.00 6.41
CA ARG A 610 9.20 -0.57 5.72
C ARG A 610 9.91 -1.69 4.97
N TRP A 611 9.55 -2.94 5.25
CA TRP A 611 10.05 -4.14 4.58
C TRP A 611 9.47 -4.34 3.17
N PHE A 612 8.48 -3.56 2.74
CA PHE A 612 8.08 -3.48 1.34
C PHE A 612 9.13 -2.71 0.50
N GLY A 613 9.05 -2.84 -0.82
CA GLY A 613 9.88 -2.09 -1.75
C GLY A 613 10.93 -2.93 -2.47
N TYR A 614 11.84 -2.23 -3.16
CA TYR A 614 12.88 -2.84 -3.98
C TYR A 614 14.04 -3.34 -3.12
N ARG A 615 14.51 -4.58 -3.37
CA ARG A 615 15.64 -5.23 -2.66
C ARG A 615 16.53 -6.04 -3.64
N PRO A 616 17.12 -5.40 -4.65
CA PRO A 616 17.85 -6.12 -5.71
C PRO A 616 19.08 -6.85 -5.16
N GLY A 617 19.15 -8.16 -5.40
CA GLY A 617 20.26 -9.04 -5.03
C GLY A 617 20.37 -9.43 -3.55
N TYR A 618 19.40 -9.05 -2.70
CA TYR A 618 19.42 -9.42 -1.27
C TYR A 618 18.05 -9.69 -0.64
N MET A 619 16.99 -9.88 -1.43
CA MET A 619 15.65 -10.13 -0.86
C MET A 619 15.56 -11.45 -0.09
N ASP A 620 16.32 -12.46 -0.51
CA ASP A 620 16.48 -13.74 0.19
C ASP A 620 17.16 -13.62 1.56
N LEU A 621 17.77 -12.46 1.84
CA LEU A 621 18.40 -12.14 3.11
C LEU A 621 17.50 -11.27 4.01
N CYS A 622 16.28 -10.96 3.57
CA CYS A 622 15.36 -10.17 4.37
C CYS A 622 14.64 -11.02 5.42
N ARG A 623 14.44 -10.49 6.63
CA ARG A 623 13.67 -11.15 7.70
C ARG A 623 12.74 -10.16 8.40
N LEU A 624 11.52 -10.60 8.63
CA LEU A 624 10.48 -9.92 9.40
C LEU A 624 10.16 -10.75 10.64
N TYR A 625 10.71 -10.35 11.77
CA TYR A 625 10.37 -10.87 13.10
C TYR A 625 9.15 -10.08 13.61
N THR A 626 8.00 -10.73 13.73
CA THR A 626 6.77 -10.12 14.27
C THR A 626 5.86 -11.19 14.87
N THR A 627 4.85 -10.76 15.66
CA THR A 627 3.89 -11.68 16.26
C THR A 627 2.91 -12.25 15.21
N SER A 628 2.37 -13.45 15.45
CA SER A 628 1.37 -14.07 14.55
C SER A 628 0.12 -13.21 14.39
N ARG A 629 -0.30 -12.51 15.46
CA ARG A 629 -1.44 -11.57 15.41
C ARG A 629 -1.20 -10.46 14.39
N LEU A 630 0.00 -9.89 14.38
CA LEU A 630 0.37 -8.85 13.44
C LEU A 630 0.41 -9.37 12.00
N LYS A 631 0.97 -10.56 11.79
CA LYS A 631 0.94 -11.22 10.47
C LYS A 631 -0.50 -11.39 9.97
N ASP A 632 -1.40 -11.89 10.81
CA ASP A 632 -2.82 -12.07 10.46
C ASP A 632 -3.48 -10.74 10.08
N TRP A 633 -3.14 -9.64 10.76
CA TRP A 633 -3.63 -8.31 10.40
C TRP A 633 -3.11 -7.86 9.04
N TYR A 634 -1.80 -7.98 8.80
CA TYR A 634 -1.23 -7.66 7.49
C TYR A 634 -1.86 -8.50 6.37
N GLU A 635 -2.08 -9.81 6.55
CA GLU A 635 -2.79 -10.65 5.57
C GLU A 635 -4.18 -10.11 5.24
N ARG A 636 -4.98 -9.76 6.27
CA ARG A 636 -6.34 -9.23 6.07
C ARG A 636 -6.35 -7.89 5.35
N ILE A 637 -5.44 -6.99 5.72
CA ILE A 637 -5.33 -5.67 5.08
C ILE A 637 -4.89 -5.81 3.62
N THR A 638 -3.97 -6.74 3.36
CA THR A 638 -3.47 -7.02 2.01
C THR A 638 -4.59 -7.53 1.11
N ALA A 639 -5.41 -8.46 1.61
CA ALA A 639 -6.59 -8.95 0.88
C ALA A 639 -7.60 -7.83 0.59
N ALA A 640 -7.97 -7.03 1.61
CA ALA A 640 -8.89 -5.90 1.44
C ALA A 640 -8.37 -4.83 0.46
N THR A 641 -7.05 -4.58 0.45
CA THR A 641 -6.43 -3.62 -0.47
C THR A 641 -6.45 -4.16 -1.90
N ALA A 642 -6.20 -5.46 -2.09
CA ALA A 642 -6.28 -6.11 -3.39
C ALA A 642 -7.72 -6.11 -3.95
N GLU A 643 -8.73 -6.35 -3.10
CA GLU A 643 -10.14 -6.26 -3.45
C GLU A 643 -10.52 -4.86 -3.95
N LEU A 644 -10.17 -3.82 -3.18
CA LEU A 644 -10.42 -2.43 -3.59
C LEU A 644 -9.74 -2.11 -4.94
N GLN A 645 -8.51 -2.60 -5.13
CA GLN A 645 -7.77 -2.37 -6.36
C GLN A 645 -8.46 -3.01 -7.57
N ASN A 646 -8.94 -4.25 -7.42
CA ASN A 646 -9.68 -4.94 -8.45
C ASN A 646 -11.01 -4.25 -8.77
N GLU A 647 -11.71 -3.73 -7.75
CA GLU A 647 -12.93 -2.93 -7.96
C GLU A 647 -12.64 -1.64 -8.73
N PHE A 648 -11.55 -0.95 -8.38
CA PHE A 648 -11.08 0.23 -9.10
C PHE A 648 -10.80 -0.06 -10.57
N ASP A 649 -10.09 -1.16 -10.86
CA ASP A 649 -9.74 -1.56 -12.23
C ASP A 649 -11.01 -1.92 -13.03
N ALA A 650 -11.97 -2.62 -12.41
CA ALA A 650 -13.25 -2.95 -13.02
C ALA A 650 -14.11 -1.70 -13.33
N MET A 651 -14.09 -0.70 -12.45
CA MET A 651 -14.78 0.58 -12.65
C MET A 651 -14.10 1.44 -13.73
N SER A 652 -12.76 1.41 -13.78
CA SER A 652 -11.96 2.06 -14.81
C SER A 652 -12.27 1.51 -16.20
N ALA A 653 -12.36 0.18 -16.33
CA ALA A 653 -12.66 -0.50 -17.59
C ALA A 653 -14.04 -0.11 -18.18
N VAL A 654 -14.98 0.32 -17.35
CA VAL A 654 -16.32 0.74 -17.79
C VAL A 654 -16.53 2.26 -17.73
N GLY A 655 -15.44 3.03 -17.58
CA GLY A 655 -15.42 4.49 -17.70
C GLY A 655 -16.13 5.24 -16.57
N LYS A 656 -16.07 4.73 -15.33
CA LYS A 656 -16.70 5.38 -14.16
C LYS A 656 -15.92 6.59 -13.67
N THR A 657 -16.62 7.49 -12.97
CA THR A 657 -16.02 8.70 -12.39
C THR A 657 -15.46 8.45 -10.98
N PRO A 658 -14.55 9.31 -10.49
CA PRO A 658 -14.10 9.31 -9.10
C PRO A 658 -15.23 9.39 -8.07
N GLU A 659 -16.28 10.16 -8.37
CA GLU A 659 -17.45 10.29 -7.48
C GLU A 659 -18.22 8.98 -7.38
N GLU A 660 -18.47 8.31 -8.50
CA GLU A 660 -19.11 6.99 -8.52
C GLU A 660 -18.29 5.95 -7.74
N PHE A 661 -16.95 5.99 -7.85
CA PHE A 661 -16.07 5.11 -7.08
C PHE A 661 -16.09 5.45 -5.59
N GLY A 662 -16.03 6.73 -5.22
CA GLY A 662 -16.16 7.16 -3.82
C GLY A 662 -17.50 6.70 -3.21
N LEU A 663 -18.59 6.82 -3.96
CA LEU A 663 -19.89 6.28 -3.57
C LEU A 663 -19.84 4.76 -3.42
N ARG A 664 -19.30 4.04 -4.39
CA ARG A 664 -19.20 2.58 -4.36
C ARG A 664 -18.40 2.06 -3.16
N VAL A 665 -17.27 2.69 -2.85
CA VAL A 665 -16.43 2.29 -1.71
C VAL A 665 -17.08 2.61 -0.37
N ARG A 666 -17.83 3.72 -0.26
CA ARG A 666 -18.72 3.98 0.90
C ARG A 666 -19.77 2.90 1.09
N GLN A 667 -20.17 2.28 -0.01
CA GLN A 667 -21.16 1.23 -0.09
C GLN A 667 -20.61 -0.18 0.15
N HIS A 668 -19.29 -0.33 0.35
CA HIS A 668 -18.65 -1.64 0.45
C HIS A 668 -19.01 -2.37 1.77
N PRO A 669 -19.44 -3.64 1.72
CA PRO A 669 -19.99 -4.37 2.88
C PRO A 669 -18.97 -4.75 3.96
N ASP A 670 -17.68 -4.80 3.64
CA ASP A 670 -16.59 -5.09 4.60
C ASP A 670 -16.37 -3.99 5.62
N GLY A 671 -17.02 -2.82 5.43
CA GLY A 671 -17.02 -1.68 6.34
C GLY A 671 -15.66 -1.47 6.97
N LEU A 672 -14.61 -1.55 6.16
CA LEU A 672 -13.28 -1.54 6.72
C LEU A 672 -13.04 -0.20 7.37
N LEU A 673 -12.65 -0.27 8.63
CA LEU A 673 -12.08 0.84 9.37
C LEU A 673 -10.66 1.06 8.83
N VAL A 674 -10.56 1.42 7.54
CA VAL A 674 -9.29 1.57 6.83
C VAL A 674 -8.53 2.80 7.30
N THR A 675 -9.22 3.72 7.96
CA THR A 675 -8.64 4.94 8.51
C THR A 675 -9.31 5.30 9.84
N SER A 676 -8.72 6.24 10.57
CA SER A 676 -9.15 6.58 11.94
C SER A 676 -10.65 6.98 12.00
N PRO A 677 -11.38 6.60 13.06
CA PRO A 677 -12.78 7.00 13.24
C PRO A 677 -13.01 8.51 13.11
N ALA A 678 -12.08 9.35 13.57
CA ALA A 678 -12.15 10.81 13.41
C ALA A 678 -12.22 11.26 11.94
N LYS A 679 -11.49 10.60 11.04
CA LYS A 679 -11.55 10.81 9.58
C LYS A 679 -12.79 10.18 8.93
N LEU A 680 -13.37 9.16 9.57
CA LEU A 680 -14.62 8.52 9.16
C LEU A 680 -15.86 9.14 9.83
N ARG A 681 -15.74 10.22 10.62
CA ARG A 681 -16.89 10.80 11.36
C ARG A 681 -17.95 11.42 10.46
N HIS A 682 -17.60 11.82 9.24
CA HIS A 682 -18.55 12.15 8.16
C HIS A 682 -19.33 10.92 7.66
N ALA A 683 -18.81 9.72 7.90
CA ALA A 683 -19.39 8.43 7.55
C ALA A 683 -20.03 7.71 8.77
N GLN A 684 -20.43 8.43 9.83
CA GLN A 684 -21.08 7.87 11.04
C GLN A 684 -22.32 7.00 10.74
N LYS A 685 -22.88 7.14 9.54
CA LYS A 685 -23.82 6.18 8.97
C LYS A 685 -23.06 5.34 7.95
N LEU A 686 -22.74 4.10 8.30
CA LEU A 686 -22.16 3.18 7.34
C LEU A 686 -23.28 2.83 6.35
N SER A 687 -23.19 3.33 5.12
CA SER A 687 -24.18 3.04 4.10
C SER A 687 -23.75 1.76 3.41
N VAL A 688 -24.33 0.61 3.72
CA VAL A 688 -23.91 -0.67 3.12
C VAL A 688 -24.79 -0.98 1.91
N SER A 689 -24.17 -1.26 0.77
CA SER A 689 -24.83 -1.91 -0.37
C SER A 689 -24.35 -3.35 -0.45
N PHE A 690 -25.28 -4.26 -0.69
CA PHE A 690 -24.93 -5.66 -0.95
C PHE A 690 -24.90 -5.98 -2.46
N SER A 691 -25.05 -4.96 -3.33
CA SER A 691 -25.07 -5.14 -4.80
C SER A 691 -23.77 -5.76 -5.32
N GLY A 692 -23.89 -6.87 -6.05
CA GLY A 692 -22.76 -7.63 -6.59
C GLY A 692 -21.87 -8.31 -5.55
N SER A 693 -22.32 -8.45 -4.31
CA SER A 693 -21.51 -8.97 -3.19
C SER A 693 -22.04 -10.32 -2.67
N ILE A 694 -21.23 -10.97 -1.84
CA ILE A 694 -21.65 -12.10 -0.99
C ILE A 694 -21.45 -11.74 0.48
N ALA A 695 -22.40 -12.15 1.32
CA ALA A 695 -22.32 -12.01 2.77
C ALA A 695 -22.35 -13.41 3.39
N GLU A 696 -21.26 -13.84 4.06
CA GLU A 696 -21.14 -15.18 4.65
C GLU A 696 -20.85 -15.20 6.16
N THR A 697 -21.43 -16.18 6.87
CA THR A 697 -21.22 -16.33 8.31
C THR A 697 -19.91 -17.06 8.60
N VAL A 698 -18.93 -16.36 9.15
CA VAL A 698 -17.62 -16.92 9.53
C VAL A 698 -17.36 -16.97 11.04
N THR A 699 -18.17 -16.30 11.85
CA THR A 699 -18.06 -16.31 13.31
C THR A 699 -19.38 -16.73 13.94
N PHE A 700 -19.29 -17.64 14.91
CA PHE A 700 -20.42 -18.30 15.54
C PHE A 700 -20.31 -18.24 17.06
N ARG A 701 -21.46 -18.10 17.72
CA ARG A 701 -21.57 -18.20 19.19
C ARG A 701 -22.35 -19.43 19.59
N ALA A 702 -21.83 -20.19 20.55
CA ALA A 702 -22.48 -21.40 21.04
C ALA A 702 -23.91 -21.14 21.57
N ALA A 703 -24.14 -19.95 22.15
CA ALA A 703 -25.44 -19.53 22.70
C ALA A 703 -26.54 -19.32 21.65
N ASP A 704 -26.18 -19.11 20.38
CA ASP A 704 -27.14 -18.83 19.31
C ASP A 704 -27.60 -20.10 18.57
N ARG A 705 -26.98 -21.27 18.85
CA ARG A 705 -27.23 -22.53 18.13
C ARG A 705 -28.71 -22.94 18.08
N PRO A 706 -29.46 -22.98 19.20
CA PRO A 706 -30.84 -23.45 19.16
C PRO A 706 -31.74 -22.56 18.30
N GLN A 707 -31.55 -21.24 18.40
CA GLN A 707 -32.32 -20.26 17.63
C GLN A 707 -32.01 -20.38 16.13
N ASN A 708 -30.73 -20.45 15.76
CA ASN A 708 -30.32 -20.53 14.36
C ASN A 708 -30.72 -21.86 13.72
N TRP A 709 -30.69 -22.96 14.48
CA TRP A 709 -31.20 -24.27 14.05
C TRP A 709 -32.71 -24.26 13.82
N SER A 710 -33.46 -23.59 14.71
CA SER A 710 -34.89 -23.38 14.53
C SER A 710 -35.19 -22.58 13.26
N ALA A 711 -34.43 -21.50 13.00
CA ALA A 711 -34.59 -20.68 11.80
C ALA A 711 -34.37 -21.50 10.51
N LEU A 712 -33.32 -22.34 10.48
CA LEU A 712 -33.07 -23.26 9.36
C LEU A 712 -34.22 -24.25 9.17
N THR A 713 -34.71 -24.86 10.25
CA THR A 713 -35.79 -25.86 10.21
C THR A 713 -37.11 -25.26 9.71
N THR A 714 -37.44 -24.03 10.12
CA THR A 714 -38.63 -23.32 9.63
C THR A 714 -38.54 -23.00 8.14
N LEU A 715 -37.37 -22.54 7.67
CA LEU A 715 -37.15 -22.26 6.26
C LEU A 715 -37.31 -23.53 5.41
N THR A 716 -36.56 -24.59 5.72
CA THR A 716 -36.60 -25.83 4.92
C THR A 716 -37.97 -26.51 4.92
N GLY A 717 -38.71 -26.44 6.03
CA GLY A 717 -40.08 -26.92 6.11
C GLY A 717 -41.07 -26.18 5.18
N SER A 718 -40.72 -24.96 4.75
CA SER A 718 -41.55 -24.11 3.88
C SER A 718 -41.16 -24.19 2.39
N LEU A 719 -40.01 -24.78 2.05
CA LEU A 719 -39.48 -24.83 0.68
C LEU A 719 -40.02 -26.00 -0.17
N GLY A 720 -40.62 -27.02 0.45
CA GLY A 720 -41.09 -28.22 -0.25
C GLY A 720 -39.93 -29.16 -0.64
N GLN A 721 -40.12 -29.96 -1.69
CA GLN A 721 -39.11 -30.94 -2.14
C GLN A 721 -38.00 -30.28 -2.99
N PRO A 722 -36.71 -30.63 -2.76
CA PRO A 722 -35.62 -30.12 -3.57
C PRO A 722 -35.62 -30.70 -4.99
N VAL A 723 -34.95 -29.99 -5.90
CA VAL A 723 -34.75 -30.42 -7.30
C VAL A 723 -33.60 -31.42 -7.38
N SER A 724 -33.74 -32.44 -8.24
CA SER A 724 -32.85 -33.60 -8.34
C SER A 724 -31.48 -33.37 -9.01
N ASP A 725 -31.15 -32.15 -9.45
CA ASP A 725 -30.07 -31.86 -10.41
C ASP A 725 -28.76 -31.32 -9.78
N SER A 726 -28.43 -31.65 -8.53
CA SER A 726 -27.16 -31.21 -7.93
C SER A 726 -26.00 -32.20 -8.21
N PRO A 727 -24.90 -31.79 -8.85
CA PRO A 727 -23.72 -32.64 -9.09
C PRO A 727 -23.04 -33.15 -7.80
N ASP A 728 -23.12 -32.38 -6.71
CA ASP A 728 -22.31 -32.59 -5.50
C ASP A 728 -23.12 -33.05 -4.27
N GLY A 729 -24.34 -33.55 -4.49
CA GLY A 729 -25.20 -34.05 -3.41
C GLY A 729 -25.83 -32.97 -2.53
N THR A 730 -25.80 -31.68 -2.93
CA THR A 730 -26.54 -30.60 -2.27
C THR A 730 -28.03 -30.64 -2.57
N LEU A 731 -28.85 -30.05 -1.70
CA LEU A 731 -30.28 -29.90 -1.91
C LEU A 731 -30.57 -28.49 -2.43
N VAL A 732 -31.23 -28.39 -3.60
CA VAL A 732 -31.44 -27.12 -4.31
C VAL A 732 -32.93 -26.83 -4.50
N TRP A 733 -33.36 -25.61 -4.19
CA TRP A 733 -34.69 -25.08 -4.48
C TRP A 733 -34.55 -23.84 -5.36
N ARG A 734 -35.28 -23.78 -6.47
CA ARG A 734 -35.29 -22.64 -7.40
C ARG A 734 -36.61 -21.90 -7.32
N ASN A 735 -36.60 -20.62 -7.68
CA ASN A 735 -37.78 -19.76 -7.69
C ASN A 735 -38.44 -19.56 -6.31
N VAL A 736 -37.63 -19.48 -5.27
CA VAL A 736 -38.07 -19.25 -3.89
C VAL A 736 -38.43 -17.78 -3.71
N HIS A 737 -39.62 -17.48 -3.18
CA HIS A 737 -40.05 -16.10 -2.97
C HIS A 737 -39.24 -15.42 -1.86
N SER A 738 -38.93 -14.13 -2.06
CA SER A 738 -38.12 -13.33 -1.11
C SER A 738 -38.64 -13.31 0.33
N ASP A 739 -39.96 -13.43 0.55
CA ASP A 739 -40.57 -13.47 1.90
C ASP A 739 -40.01 -14.59 2.78
N LEU A 740 -39.70 -15.75 2.19
CA LEU A 740 -39.14 -16.89 2.94
C LEU A 740 -37.71 -16.60 3.40
N ILE A 741 -36.95 -15.87 2.58
CA ILE A 741 -35.57 -15.44 2.89
C ILE A 741 -35.59 -14.39 4.01
N LEU A 742 -36.49 -13.40 3.90
CA LEU A 742 -36.71 -12.39 4.95
C LEU A 742 -37.15 -13.03 6.26
N GLY A 743 -38.03 -14.04 6.21
CA GLY A 743 -38.46 -14.80 7.38
C GLY A 743 -37.32 -15.58 8.06
N PHE A 744 -36.41 -16.16 7.29
CA PHE A 744 -35.20 -16.80 7.81
C PHE A 744 -34.28 -15.79 8.51
N LEU A 745 -33.96 -14.69 7.83
CA LEU A 745 -33.08 -13.65 8.35
C LEU A 745 -33.64 -13.04 9.65
N ALA A 746 -34.95 -12.75 9.71
CA ALA A 746 -35.59 -12.20 10.91
C ALA A 746 -35.44 -13.10 12.16
N ASN A 747 -35.27 -14.41 11.98
CA ASN A 747 -35.14 -15.36 13.09
C ASN A 747 -33.70 -15.82 13.34
N TYR A 748 -32.75 -15.48 12.47
CA TYR A 748 -31.34 -15.81 12.61
C TYR A 748 -30.63 -14.83 13.55
N ARG A 749 -29.71 -15.33 14.37
CA ARG A 749 -28.85 -14.52 15.25
C ARG A 749 -27.40 -14.60 14.76
N ALA A 750 -26.90 -13.48 14.24
CA ALA A 750 -25.50 -13.31 13.89
C ALA A 750 -24.67 -12.78 15.08
N GLU A 751 -23.37 -13.04 15.07
CA GLU A 751 -22.42 -12.36 15.96
C GLU A 751 -22.48 -10.85 15.69
N ARG A 752 -22.50 -10.02 16.74
CA ARG A 752 -22.68 -8.56 16.61
C ARG A 752 -21.53 -7.89 15.86
N ALA A 753 -20.34 -8.47 15.96
CA ALA A 753 -19.13 -8.10 15.23
C ALA A 753 -19.23 -8.30 13.71
N ALA A 754 -20.06 -9.26 13.27
CA ALA A 754 -20.10 -9.72 11.89
C ALA A 754 -21.04 -8.82 11.08
N ILE A 755 -20.57 -7.63 10.73
CA ILE A 755 -21.36 -6.55 10.09
C ILE A 755 -22.02 -7.04 8.78
N LYS A 756 -21.27 -7.77 7.94
CA LYS A 756 -21.73 -8.28 6.63
C LYS A 756 -22.96 -9.18 6.71
N VAL A 757 -23.13 -9.92 7.80
CA VAL A 757 -24.20 -10.91 7.96
C VAL A 757 -25.27 -10.49 8.95
N GLN A 758 -25.32 -9.20 9.29
CA GLN A 758 -26.37 -8.70 10.17
C GLN A 758 -27.74 -8.88 9.51
N PRO A 759 -28.63 -9.68 10.10
CA PRO A 759 -29.89 -10.03 9.42
C PRO A 759 -30.79 -8.81 9.20
N THR A 760 -30.70 -7.80 10.05
CA THR A 760 -31.43 -6.53 9.88
C THR A 760 -30.97 -5.77 8.63
N ALA A 761 -29.66 -5.62 8.42
CA ALA A 761 -29.11 -4.93 7.25
C ALA A 761 -29.44 -5.69 5.95
N LEU A 762 -29.25 -7.01 5.94
CA LEU A 762 -29.60 -7.86 4.81
C LEU A 762 -31.10 -7.79 4.49
N SER A 763 -31.97 -7.84 5.51
CA SER A 763 -33.42 -7.76 5.32
C SER A 763 -33.84 -6.42 4.74
N SER A 764 -33.31 -5.31 5.27
CA SER A 764 -33.57 -3.98 4.72
C SER A 764 -33.14 -3.88 3.25
N TYR A 765 -32.01 -4.49 2.89
CA TYR A 765 -31.52 -4.50 1.51
C TYR A 765 -32.47 -5.24 0.59
N ILE A 766 -32.79 -6.48 0.93
CA ILE A 766 -33.71 -7.31 0.17
C ILE A 766 -35.05 -6.60 -0.01
N THR A 767 -35.64 -6.06 1.06
CA THR A 767 -36.91 -5.31 0.98
C THR A 767 -36.80 -4.09 0.07
N SER A 768 -35.70 -3.33 0.13
CA SER A 768 -35.49 -2.17 -0.75
C SER A 768 -35.38 -2.56 -2.23
N ARG A 769 -34.75 -3.71 -2.53
CA ARG A 769 -34.58 -4.22 -3.89
C ARG A 769 -35.88 -4.79 -4.44
N VAL A 770 -36.67 -5.48 -3.61
CA VAL A 770 -38.00 -6.00 -3.98
C VAL A 770 -38.92 -4.86 -4.42
N ALA A 771 -38.85 -3.68 -3.78
CA ALA A 771 -39.60 -2.50 -4.20
C ALA A 771 -39.24 -2.01 -5.62
N ASP A 772 -38.03 -2.31 -6.09
CA ASP A 772 -37.54 -2.01 -7.44
C ASP A 772 -37.74 -3.18 -8.44
N ASN A 773 -38.51 -4.23 -8.06
CA ASN A 773 -38.66 -5.52 -8.76
C ASN A 773 -37.36 -6.34 -8.90
N GLU A 774 -36.39 -6.12 -8.02
CA GLU A 774 -35.15 -6.89 -7.90
C GLU A 774 -35.21 -7.86 -6.72
N LEU A 775 -34.42 -8.92 -6.70
CA LEU A 775 -34.40 -9.93 -5.61
C LEU A 775 -35.75 -10.54 -5.23
N THR A 776 -36.71 -10.59 -6.16
CA THR A 776 -38.05 -11.14 -5.93
C THR A 776 -38.04 -12.67 -5.86
N SER A 777 -37.05 -13.30 -6.46
CA SER A 777 -36.90 -14.75 -6.60
C SER A 777 -35.50 -15.19 -6.16
N TRP A 778 -35.39 -16.38 -5.58
CA TRP A 778 -34.16 -16.90 -5.00
C TRP A 778 -33.90 -18.35 -5.37
N THR A 779 -32.62 -18.69 -5.53
CA THR A 779 -32.14 -20.07 -5.43
C THR A 779 -31.64 -20.31 -4.01
N VAL A 780 -32.12 -21.37 -3.36
CA VAL A 780 -31.68 -21.79 -2.03
C VAL A 780 -30.95 -23.12 -2.14
N VAL A 781 -29.78 -23.21 -1.53
CA VAL A 781 -28.95 -24.42 -1.51
C VAL A 781 -28.66 -24.81 -0.07
N LEU A 782 -28.85 -26.08 0.27
CA LEU A 782 -28.45 -26.65 1.55
C LEU A 782 -27.36 -27.71 1.31
N GLY A 783 -26.21 -27.53 1.96
CA GLY A 783 -25.14 -28.52 1.90
C GLY A 783 -25.53 -29.85 2.54
N ASP A 784 -25.25 -30.95 1.87
CA ASP A 784 -25.42 -32.32 2.36
C ASP A 784 -24.17 -33.15 2.02
N VAL A 785 -23.29 -33.32 3.00
CA VAL A 785 -22.01 -34.02 2.82
C VAL A 785 -22.25 -35.53 2.82
N GLN A 786 -22.11 -36.19 1.66
CA GLN A 786 -22.48 -37.60 1.49
C GLN A 786 -21.51 -38.62 2.13
N SER A 787 -20.22 -38.30 2.27
CA SER A 787 -19.18 -39.26 2.72
C SER A 787 -18.50 -38.85 4.02
N GLY A 788 -18.42 -39.78 4.99
CA GLY A 788 -17.64 -39.63 6.23
C GLY A 788 -18.16 -38.61 7.25
N SER A 789 -19.36 -38.05 7.06
CA SER A 789 -19.95 -37.03 7.92
C SER A 789 -20.96 -37.60 8.94
N THR A 790 -21.11 -36.92 10.07
CA THR A 790 -22.23 -37.12 11.00
C THR A 790 -23.52 -36.68 10.31
N ARG A 791 -24.56 -37.53 10.28
CA ARG A 791 -25.87 -37.17 9.70
C ARG A 791 -26.84 -36.68 10.76
N THR A 792 -27.69 -35.73 10.39
CA THR A 792 -28.75 -35.20 11.25
C THR A 792 -30.04 -34.96 10.45
N HIS A 793 -31.11 -34.58 11.15
CA HIS A 793 -32.38 -34.25 10.53
C HIS A 793 -32.71 -32.77 10.73
N VAL A 794 -33.03 -32.08 9.63
CA VAL A 794 -33.60 -30.73 9.61
C VAL A 794 -35.02 -30.86 9.09
N GLY A 795 -35.99 -30.93 10.01
CA GLY A 795 -37.37 -31.27 9.65
C GLY A 795 -37.44 -32.66 8.99
N PRO A 796 -38.05 -32.80 7.79
CA PRO A 796 -38.14 -34.08 7.08
C PRO A 796 -36.86 -34.48 6.32
N LEU A 797 -35.86 -33.59 6.24
CA LEU A 797 -34.66 -33.81 5.44
C LEU A 797 -33.55 -34.44 6.28
N SER A 798 -32.93 -35.50 5.75
CA SER A 798 -31.69 -36.06 6.31
C SER A 798 -30.51 -35.44 5.58
N ILE A 799 -29.58 -34.82 6.30
CA ILE A 799 -28.39 -34.16 5.74
C ILE A 799 -27.12 -34.59 6.49
N GLY A 800 -26.00 -34.62 5.77
CA GLY A 800 -24.66 -34.75 6.33
C GLY A 800 -24.09 -33.40 6.77
N LEU A 801 -23.51 -33.37 7.97
CA LEU A 801 -22.90 -32.17 8.55
C LEU A 801 -21.61 -31.79 7.82
N THR A 802 -21.40 -30.48 7.67
CA THR A 802 -20.22 -29.88 7.06
C THR A 802 -19.13 -29.68 8.10
N THR A 803 -17.89 -29.98 7.73
CA THR A 803 -16.71 -29.77 8.58
C THR A 803 -15.91 -28.56 8.08
N ARG A 804 -15.43 -27.74 9.02
CA ARG A 804 -14.60 -26.55 8.76
C ARG A 804 -13.58 -26.45 9.89
N GLN A 805 -12.33 -26.14 9.55
CA GLN A 805 -11.27 -26.02 10.55
C GLN A 805 -11.45 -24.76 11.41
N HIS A 806 -11.29 -24.91 12.73
CA HIS A 806 -11.27 -23.79 13.65
C HIS A 806 -10.02 -22.93 13.41
N HIS A 807 -10.19 -21.62 13.25
CA HIS A 807 -9.09 -20.69 13.03
C HIS A 807 -8.76 -19.90 14.30
N ASN A 808 -7.49 -19.93 14.71
CA ASN A 808 -6.97 -19.24 15.92
C ASN A 808 -7.68 -19.66 17.22
N PRO A 809 -7.60 -20.94 17.64
CA PRO A 809 -8.19 -21.38 18.90
C PRO A 809 -7.49 -20.71 20.09
N SER A 810 -8.12 -19.68 20.65
CA SER A 810 -7.75 -19.13 21.96
C SER A 810 -8.56 -19.85 23.01
N ARG A 811 -7.87 -20.49 23.98
CA ARG A 811 -8.48 -21.27 25.08
C ARG A 811 -9.46 -20.49 25.97
N ALA A 812 -9.59 -19.16 25.79
CA ALA A 812 -10.48 -18.29 26.55
C ALA A 812 -11.66 -17.72 25.74
N SER A 813 -11.82 -18.11 24.46
CA SER A 813 -12.84 -17.52 23.57
C SER A 813 -14.19 -18.27 23.66
N THR A 814 -15.30 -17.53 23.83
CA THR A 814 -16.67 -18.09 23.70
C THR A 814 -17.18 -18.09 22.24
N ARG A 815 -16.29 -17.83 21.28
CA ARG A 815 -16.59 -17.68 19.84
C ARG A 815 -15.86 -18.74 19.04
N TYR A 816 -16.55 -19.27 18.04
CA TYR A 816 -16.01 -20.18 17.03
C TYR A 816 -15.84 -19.42 15.71
N THR A 817 -14.63 -19.38 15.17
CA THR A 817 -14.34 -18.65 13.92
C THR A 817 -13.75 -19.56 12.86
N ILE A 818 -14.34 -19.55 11.66
CA ILE A 818 -13.82 -20.23 10.48
C ILE A 818 -13.26 -19.19 9.51
N ARG A 819 -12.45 -19.65 8.55
CA ARG A 819 -11.91 -18.76 7.52
C ARG A 819 -12.89 -18.46 6.39
N ARG A 820 -13.71 -19.44 6.01
CA ARG A 820 -14.70 -19.35 4.94
C ARG A 820 -15.79 -20.38 5.16
N LEU A 821 -17.02 -20.01 4.86
CA LEU A 821 -18.16 -20.93 4.94
C LEU A 821 -18.38 -21.62 3.59
N VAL A 822 -18.39 -20.84 2.51
CA VAL A 822 -18.83 -21.26 1.18
C VAL A 822 -17.76 -22.07 0.44
N SER A 823 -18.19 -23.12 -0.26
CA SER A 823 -17.35 -23.80 -1.27
C SER A 823 -17.51 -23.07 -2.61
N PRO A 824 -16.44 -22.65 -3.32
CA PRO A 824 -16.53 -21.79 -4.51
C PRO A 824 -17.46 -22.28 -5.62
N HIS A 825 -17.54 -23.59 -5.83
CA HIS A 825 -18.39 -24.18 -6.86
C HIS A 825 -19.89 -24.06 -6.55
N HIS A 826 -20.27 -23.88 -5.27
CA HIS A 826 -21.68 -23.71 -4.90
C HIS A 826 -22.24 -22.35 -5.31
N GLU A 827 -21.40 -21.32 -5.49
CA GLU A 827 -21.83 -20.00 -5.98
C GLU A 827 -22.28 -20.03 -7.44
N LEU A 828 -21.89 -21.05 -8.20
CA LEU A 828 -22.22 -21.22 -9.62
C LEU A 828 -23.47 -22.10 -9.83
N ILE A 829 -24.08 -22.66 -8.77
CA ILE A 829 -25.20 -23.62 -8.88
C ILE A 829 -26.43 -22.99 -9.54
N ASP A 830 -26.63 -21.69 -9.37
CA ASP A 830 -27.76 -20.99 -9.96
C ASP A 830 -27.54 -20.59 -11.43
N MET A 831 -26.32 -20.73 -11.97
CA MET A 831 -25.98 -20.49 -13.36
C MET A 831 -25.79 -21.80 -14.15
N VAL A 832 -26.40 -21.88 -15.33
CA VAL A 832 -26.31 -23.09 -16.17
C VAL A 832 -25.02 -23.04 -17.00
N GLN A 833 -24.16 -24.05 -16.85
CA GLN A 833 -22.93 -24.15 -17.64
C GLN A 833 -23.24 -24.22 -19.15
N GLY A 834 -22.58 -23.37 -19.94
CA GLY A 834 -22.79 -23.26 -21.39
C GLY A 834 -24.05 -22.48 -21.80
N SER A 835 -24.67 -21.76 -20.87
CA SER A 835 -25.67 -20.73 -21.20
C SER A 835 -24.98 -19.47 -21.77
N PRO A 836 -25.70 -18.61 -22.53
CA PRO A 836 -25.15 -17.33 -22.99
C PRO A 836 -24.56 -16.48 -21.85
N GLU A 837 -25.21 -16.49 -20.68
CA GLU A 837 -24.77 -15.75 -19.49
C GLU A 837 -23.46 -16.32 -18.92
N TRP A 838 -23.32 -17.65 -18.92
CA TRP A 838 -22.09 -18.34 -18.51
C TRP A 838 -20.93 -18.01 -19.46
N ASP A 839 -21.18 -18.11 -20.76
CA ASP A 839 -20.15 -17.89 -21.79
C ASP A 839 -19.68 -16.43 -21.80
N GLU A 840 -20.60 -15.48 -21.60
CA GLU A 840 -20.29 -14.06 -21.42
C GLU A 840 -19.39 -13.83 -20.19
N ALA A 841 -19.82 -14.34 -19.03
CA ALA A 841 -19.10 -14.15 -17.78
C ALA A 841 -17.70 -14.80 -17.83
N LEU A 842 -17.56 -15.94 -18.51
CA LEU A 842 -16.27 -16.60 -18.74
C LEU A 842 -15.38 -15.76 -19.65
N ARG A 843 -15.92 -15.25 -20.76
CA ARG A 843 -15.16 -14.40 -21.69
C ARG A 843 -14.65 -13.14 -21.02
N GLU A 844 -15.50 -12.43 -20.28
CA GLU A 844 -15.08 -11.24 -19.52
C GLU A 844 -14.07 -11.57 -18.41
N THR A 845 -14.12 -12.78 -17.84
CA THR A 845 -13.12 -13.25 -16.87
C THR A 845 -11.76 -13.46 -17.54
N VAL A 846 -11.73 -14.09 -18.71
CA VAL A 846 -10.51 -14.32 -19.49
C VAL A 846 -9.90 -13.01 -19.97
N GLU A 847 -10.72 -12.10 -20.51
CA GLU A 847 -10.25 -10.79 -20.99
C GLU A 847 -9.65 -9.94 -19.86
N ALA A 848 -10.29 -9.92 -18.68
CA ALA A 848 -9.74 -9.22 -17.52
C ALA A 848 -8.44 -9.85 -17.01
N TRP A 849 -8.32 -11.19 -17.07
CA TRP A 849 -7.10 -11.91 -16.74
C TRP A 849 -5.95 -11.55 -17.69
N GLU A 850 -6.21 -11.53 -19.01
CA GLU A 850 -5.24 -11.14 -20.05
C GLU A 850 -4.75 -9.68 -19.90
N GLN A 851 -5.61 -8.79 -19.42
CA GLN A 851 -5.29 -7.36 -19.23
C GLN A 851 -4.69 -7.04 -17.85
N SER A 852 -4.63 -8.02 -16.95
CA SER A 852 -4.17 -7.80 -15.58
C SER A 852 -2.65 -7.57 -15.52
N ALA A 853 -2.21 -6.80 -14.52
CA ALA A 853 -0.77 -6.58 -14.27
C ALA A 853 -0.01 -7.87 -13.87
N ARG A 854 -0.72 -8.99 -13.67
CA ARG A 854 -0.21 -10.29 -13.26
C ARG A 854 -0.24 -11.35 -14.38
N PHE A 855 -0.66 -10.98 -15.59
CA PHE A 855 -0.75 -11.91 -16.72
C PHE A 855 0.61 -12.57 -17.03
N ASP A 856 0.63 -13.90 -16.98
CA ASP A 856 1.73 -14.75 -17.45
C ASP A 856 1.23 -15.63 -18.61
N PRO A 857 1.77 -15.48 -19.83
CA PRO A 857 1.35 -16.28 -20.99
C PRO A 857 1.63 -17.79 -20.83
N ASN A 858 2.38 -18.21 -19.81
CA ASN A 858 2.67 -19.61 -19.52
C ASN A 858 1.66 -20.27 -18.56
N VAL A 859 0.73 -19.50 -17.99
CA VAL A 859 -0.32 -20.00 -17.09
C VAL A 859 -1.61 -20.27 -17.88
N GLU A 860 -2.31 -21.37 -17.58
CA GLU A 860 -3.56 -21.70 -18.26
C GLU A 860 -4.68 -20.70 -17.93
N ALA A 861 -5.42 -20.28 -18.96
CA ALA A 861 -6.54 -19.36 -18.81
C ALA A 861 -7.66 -19.92 -17.91
N PRO A 862 -8.40 -19.06 -17.18
CA PRO A 862 -9.54 -19.46 -16.37
C PRO A 862 -10.58 -20.24 -17.18
N ARG A 863 -11.04 -21.38 -16.65
CA ARG A 863 -12.06 -22.24 -17.29
C ARG A 863 -13.46 -22.08 -16.72
N LYS A 864 -13.62 -21.22 -15.71
CA LYS A 864 -14.88 -20.91 -15.04
C LYS A 864 -15.00 -19.39 -14.88
N PRO A 865 -16.21 -18.82 -14.95
CA PRO A 865 -16.42 -17.42 -14.61
C PRO A 865 -15.94 -17.12 -13.19
N SER A 866 -15.30 -15.96 -13.01
CA SER A 866 -15.04 -15.41 -11.67
C SER A 866 -16.35 -15.06 -10.96
N ALA A 867 -16.39 -15.09 -9.63
CA ALA A 867 -17.65 -14.84 -8.92
C ALA A 867 -18.13 -13.39 -9.11
N PHE A 868 -17.21 -12.43 -9.28
CA PHE A 868 -17.57 -11.06 -9.68
C PHE A 868 -18.36 -11.03 -10.99
N ARG A 869 -17.89 -11.74 -12.03
CA ARG A 869 -18.52 -11.77 -13.35
C ARG A 869 -19.83 -12.57 -13.32
N GLU A 870 -19.88 -13.65 -12.54
CA GLU A 870 -21.10 -14.40 -12.26
C GLU A 870 -22.18 -13.48 -11.67
N ARG A 871 -21.90 -12.80 -10.57
CA ARG A 871 -22.87 -11.90 -9.90
C ARG A 871 -23.30 -10.75 -10.81
N ARG A 872 -22.41 -10.29 -11.68
CA ARG A 872 -22.69 -9.25 -12.67
C ARG A 872 -23.62 -9.73 -13.78
N SER A 873 -23.46 -10.98 -14.22
CA SER A 873 -24.33 -11.62 -15.21
C SER A 873 -25.63 -12.19 -14.64
N ARG A 874 -25.70 -12.41 -13.32
CA ARG A 874 -26.91 -12.89 -12.64
C ARG A 874 -28.07 -11.90 -12.84
N HIS A 875 -29.22 -12.43 -13.25
CA HIS A 875 -30.41 -11.62 -13.45
C HIS A 875 -30.83 -10.88 -12.17
N LYS A 876 -31.14 -9.58 -12.25
CA LYS A 876 -31.40 -8.71 -11.09
C LYS A 876 -32.54 -9.18 -10.18
N SER A 877 -33.49 -9.96 -10.72
CA SER A 877 -34.59 -10.53 -9.95
C SER A 877 -34.20 -11.76 -9.10
N GLN A 878 -32.99 -12.30 -9.28
CA GLN A 878 -32.54 -13.56 -8.69
C GLN A 878 -31.47 -13.32 -7.61
N GLY A 879 -31.68 -13.85 -6.41
CA GLY A 879 -30.66 -13.97 -5.36
C GLY A 879 -30.27 -15.43 -5.10
N LEU A 880 -29.14 -15.65 -4.42
CA LEU A 880 -28.68 -16.99 -4.04
C LEU A 880 -28.46 -17.05 -2.52
N LEU A 881 -29.09 -18.02 -1.84
CA LEU A 881 -28.89 -18.31 -0.42
C LEU A 881 -28.27 -19.70 -0.26
N LEU A 882 -27.07 -19.76 0.31
CA LEU A 882 -26.34 -20.98 0.63
C LEU A 882 -26.42 -21.26 2.14
N LEU A 883 -26.74 -22.48 2.53
CA LEU A 883 -26.95 -22.89 3.92
C LEU A 883 -26.08 -24.10 4.26
N TYR A 884 -25.48 -24.10 5.45
CA TYR A 884 -24.61 -25.18 5.93
C TYR A 884 -24.89 -25.48 7.40
N ALA A 885 -25.08 -26.75 7.71
CA ALA A 885 -25.10 -27.27 9.08
C ALA A 885 -23.70 -27.79 9.42
N LEU A 886 -23.06 -27.24 10.46
CA LEU A 886 -21.67 -27.52 10.81
C LEU A 886 -21.58 -28.51 12.00
N ASP A 887 -20.64 -29.46 11.95
CA ASP A 887 -20.51 -30.55 12.93
C ASP A 887 -19.98 -30.13 14.33
N PRO A 888 -20.82 -30.19 15.40
CA PRO A 888 -20.47 -29.82 16.79
C PRO A 888 -19.25 -30.52 17.38
N SER A 889 -18.99 -31.76 16.94
CA SER A 889 -17.93 -32.60 17.52
C SER A 889 -16.51 -32.12 17.20
N GLN A 890 -16.34 -31.24 16.21
CA GLN A 890 -15.01 -30.71 15.86
C GLN A 890 -14.48 -29.68 16.87
N TRP A 891 -15.25 -29.33 17.90
CA TRP A 891 -14.97 -28.17 18.75
C TRP A 891 -14.92 -28.56 20.24
N SER A 892 -13.83 -29.27 20.60
CA SER A 892 -13.54 -29.80 21.95
C SER A 892 -13.59 -28.79 23.11
N GLU A 893 -13.56 -27.48 22.82
CA GLU A 893 -13.60 -26.40 23.82
C GLU A 893 -15.02 -26.16 24.37
N PHE A 894 -16.05 -26.60 23.63
CA PHE A 894 -17.47 -26.41 23.97
C PHE A 894 -18.15 -27.72 24.44
N ASP A 895 -17.39 -28.81 24.56
CA ASP A 895 -17.83 -30.17 24.93
C ASP A 895 -18.39 -30.27 26.36
N ASN A 896 -18.32 -29.18 27.13
CA ASN A 896 -18.93 -29.05 28.46
C ASN A 896 -20.42 -28.64 28.42
N GLN A 897 -21.03 -28.43 27.25
CA GLN A 897 -22.48 -28.22 27.11
C GLN A 897 -23.19 -29.47 26.56
N PRO A 898 -24.29 -29.95 27.16
CA PRO A 898 -25.01 -31.15 26.73
C PRO A 898 -25.78 -31.02 25.41
N ASP A 899 -25.72 -29.86 24.75
CA ASP A 899 -26.46 -29.57 23.52
C ASP A 899 -25.58 -29.83 22.27
N ASN A 900 -25.86 -30.94 21.58
CA ASN A 900 -25.24 -31.33 20.31
C ASN A 900 -25.94 -30.71 19.08
N THR A 901 -26.70 -29.63 19.25
CA THR A 901 -27.27 -28.90 18.11
C THR A 901 -26.15 -28.37 17.20
N PRO A 902 -26.21 -28.62 15.87
CA PRO A 902 -25.23 -28.10 14.92
C PRO A 902 -25.25 -26.57 14.84
N PHE A 903 -24.12 -25.97 14.46
CA PHE A 903 -24.14 -24.54 14.09
C PHE A 903 -24.72 -24.40 12.68
N VAL A 904 -25.50 -23.34 12.46
CA VAL A 904 -26.01 -22.99 11.13
C VAL A 904 -25.23 -21.80 10.60
N GLY A 905 -24.52 -21.98 9.50
CA GLY A 905 -23.96 -20.89 8.70
C GLY A 905 -24.81 -20.64 7.46
N PHE A 906 -24.86 -19.39 7.02
CA PHE A 906 -25.46 -19.04 5.73
C PHE A 906 -24.53 -18.12 4.94
N ALA A 907 -24.73 -18.07 3.62
CA ALA A 907 -24.21 -17.03 2.77
C ALA A 907 -25.28 -16.54 1.78
N THR A 908 -25.39 -15.23 1.57
CA THR A 908 -26.27 -14.64 0.57
C THR A 908 -25.45 -13.96 -0.52
N SER A 909 -25.58 -14.42 -1.77
CA SER A 909 -24.97 -13.83 -2.96
C SER A 909 -26.01 -13.03 -3.74
N PHE A 910 -25.67 -11.79 -4.07
CA PHE A 910 -26.57 -10.81 -4.67
C PHE A 910 -26.14 -10.49 -6.11
N PRO A 911 -27.08 -10.28 -7.04
CA PRO A 911 -26.77 -9.82 -8.38
C PRO A 911 -26.31 -8.35 -8.36
N TRP A 912 -25.69 -7.91 -9.45
CA TRP A 912 -25.39 -6.50 -9.67
C TRP A 912 -26.68 -5.69 -9.93
N SER A 913 -26.78 -4.52 -9.29
CA SER A 913 -27.88 -3.57 -9.48
C SER A 913 -27.36 -2.13 -9.61
N ASP A 914 -27.76 -1.47 -10.70
CA ASP A 914 -27.50 -0.04 -10.97
C ASP A 914 -28.43 0.88 -10.16
N ARG A 915 -29.49 0.31 -9.55
CA ARG A 915 -30.45 1.04 -8.71
C ARG A 915 -30.18 0.86 -7.22
N ALA A 916 -29.14 0.10 -6.87
CA ALA A 916 -28.80 -0.23 -5.50
C ALA A 916 -28.63 1.04 -4.67
N LYS A 917 -29.60 1.31 -3.80
CA LYS A 917 -29.47 2.34 -2.78
C LYS A 917 -28.84 1.71 -1.55
N PRO A 918 -27.78 2.31 -1.02
CA PRO A 918 -27.16 1.79 0.17
C PRO A 918 -28.02 2.06 1.41
N ILE A 919 -27.87 1.20 2.41
CA ILE A 919 -28.68 1.23 3.63
C ILE A 919 -27.83 1.71 4.78
N GLU A 920 -28.34 2.71 5.48
CA GLU A 920 -27.71 3.24 6.67
C GLU A 920 -27.76 2.22 7.81
N TYR A 921 -26.58 1.78 8.26
CA TYR A 921 -26.39 0.94 9.43
C TYR A 921 -25.57 1.70 10.48
N GLN A 922 -26.09 1.77 11.70
CA GLN A 922 -25.34 2.32 12.84
C GLN A 922 -24.51 1.22 13.49
N VAL A 923 -23.19 1.33 13.39
CA VAL A 923 -22.30 0.43 14.13
C VAL A 923 -22.17 0.92 15.57
N ASN A 924 -22.37 0.03 16.54
CA ASN A 924 -22.10 0.35 17.94
C ASN A 924 -20.59 0.48 18.15
N LEU A 925 -20.11 1.73 18.19
CA LEU A 925 -18.72 2.06 18.41
C LEU A 925 -18.16 1.40 19.68
N VAL A 926 -18.95 1.17 20.72
CA VAL A 926 -18.48 0.54 21.98
C VAL A 926 -18.12 -0.93 21.81
N GLU A 927 -18.81 -1.66 20.94
CA GLU A 927 -18.52 -3.09 20.68
C GLU A 927 -17.31 -3.23 19.73
N LEU A 928 -17.20 -2.36 18.72
CA LEU A 928 -15.98 -2.18 17.92
C LEU A 928 -14.78 -1.83 18.82
N LYS A 929 -14.96 -0.93 19.80
CA LYS A 929 -13.93 -0.59 20.79
C LYS A 929 -13.47 -1.80 21.60
N LYS A 930 -14.35 -2.73 21.95
CA LYS A 930 -13.99 -3.94 22.72
C LYS A 930 -13.30 -5.01 21.88
N GLU A 931 -13.68 -5.14 20.62
CA GLU A 931 -13.15 -6.16 19.71
C GLU A 931 -11.83 -5.75 19.06
N PHE A 932 -11.71 -4.45 18.74
CA PHE A 932 -10.49 -3.84 18.21
C PHE A 932 -9.70 -3.10 19.29
N GLY A 933 -10.11 -3.14 20.56
CA GLY A 933 -9.38 -2.60 21.72
C GLY A 933 -9.19 -1.08 21.78
N TRP A 934 -9.94 -0.28 21.03
CA TRP A 934 -9.78 1.17 20.95
C TRP A 934 -9.95 1.87 22.31
N ASP A 935 -8.91 2.58 22.76
CA ASP A 935 -8.98 3.53 23.88
C ASP A 935 -8.99 4.96 23.33
N ASP A 936 -9.83 5.81 23.91
CA ASP A 936 -9.97 7.21 23.50
C ASP A 936 -8.70 8.05 23.78
N GLU A 937 -7.77 7.54 24.60
CA GLU A 937 -6.50 8.21 24.95
C GLU A 937 -5.47 8.25 23.80
N GLU A 938 -5.67 7.55 22.68
CA GLU A 938 -4.75 7.58 21.53
C GLU A 938 -4.87 8.85 20.65
N PHE A 939 -5.90 9.68 20.85
CA PHE A 939 -6.23 10.78 19.94
C PHE A 939 -6.08 12.19 20.53
N GLU A 940 -5.67 12.32 21.79
CA GLU A 940 -5.51 13.65 22.41
C GLU A 940 -4.15 14.31 22.13
N ASP A 941 -3.16 13.56 21.63
CA ASP A 941 -1.78 14.04 21.43
C ASP A 941 -1.29 14.06 19.94
N GLU A 942 -2.16 13.88 18.94
CA GLU A 942 -1.81 14.08 17.50
C GLU A 942 -2.06 15.51 16.98
#